data_AF-A0A4U1IVD5-F1
#
_entry.id   AF-A0A4U1IVD5-F1
#
_cell.length_a   1.000
_cell.length_b   1.000
_cell.length_c   1.000
_cell.angle_alpha   90.00
_cell.angle_beta   90.00
_cell.angle_gamma   90.00
#
_symmetry.space_group_name_H-M   'P 1'
#
loop_
_entity.id
_entity.type
_entity.pdbx_description
1 polymer ?
#
loop_
_entity_poly.entity_id
_entity_poly.type
_entity_poly.pdbx_seq_one_letter_code
_entity_poly.pdbx_strand_id
1 'polypeptide(L)'
;MSVHVSGSAVGPRHLRRSSMSARGGRAWTFVFVSLSILLLTYGCVSPDRPYGEGPPDGGTAGQGGGGMGGGGGQGGDANGEPCSDSLACGSGFCVDGVCCDAACTGTCVSCKAADTGQSNGTCAPVIAGFDPESECADEGASSCGHDGSCDGEGACALYKAGTECAPQSCVDQTKVLAKTCDGAGTCMDTGTVDCAPTACVNNVCATDCTNDDACAAGKYCDGASGECLDKKAIGEACQGNKANQCASGFCADDVCCDAACEGNCEACTAALTGGANGTCAAILEGTDPHGDCLDQGPSSCGNDGTCDGKGACRNYMAGTICAQGGCAGGVQTNPDTCDGMGSCVDKGTASCAPYACAGDVCASMCVIDVQCAAGQYCAAGACVPKKAAAASCGGANECASGFCVDGVCCNTACGGTCQACSTLKKGSGANGVCGSIALGSDPDSECLDLGAPSCGTNGVCNGAGACQLYAAGTVCVASSCTGSTQTNADTCNGMGACADGGTKACAPYACGAGTCKQTCVADADCTSGNACVNGICGTKKPLGTACAAANECQSNFCVDGVCCDTTCSGLCQACSAAKKGGGSTNGTCGVILVGTDPDNECTDQGVMTCGTNGFCSGMGSCQLYPAGAACVAASCSGATLTKADTCNGMGACIDAGTQPCAPYTCSTNACKATCATNADCASTSYCVAPACVAKKGTGAACAATSECASGFCVDGYCCSTACSGLCQACSAAKKGGSNGVCGSITTGTDPDNECAAAAASTCGANGFCAAGACQLYASGTVCVAASCTNGVETKADTCSGTGTCADNGTKACSPYVCGTTACKTMCAVNADCAAGFTCSGGTCTAGAL
;
A
#
# COMPACT_ATOMS: atom_id res chain seq x y z
N MET A 1 42.07 -31.59 -47.29
CA MET A 1 41.06 -31.30 -46.25
C MET A 1 40.50 -29.90 -46.49
N SER A 2 39.30 -29.61 -45.99
CA SER A 2 38.49 -28.39 -46.10
C SER A 2 39.02 -27.21 -46.95
N VAL A 3 38.29 -26.94 -48.05
CA VAL A 3 38.44 -25.81 -49.00
C VAL A 3 38.45 -24.46 -48.24
N HIS A 4 39.52 -23.66 -48.23
CA HIS A 4 40.15 -22.87 -49.30
C HIS A 4 39.41 -21.55 -49.61
N VAL A 5 40.01 -20.42 -49.22
CA VAL A 5 39.64 -19.04 -49.61
C VAL A 5 40.93 -18.25 -49.89
N SER A 6 41.02 -17.64 -51.07
CA SER A 6 42.16 -16.84 -51.58
C SER A 6 41.87 -15.31 -51.46
N GLY A 7 42.42 -14.42 -52.32
CA GLY A 7 42.25 -12.94 -52.30
C GLY A 7 43.58 -12.16 -52.30
N SER A 8 43.78 -11.18 -51.40
CA SER A 8 44.97 -10.26 -51.16
C SER A 8 44.73 -8.89 -51.81
N ALA A 9 45.11 -7.68 -51.29
CA ALA A 9 44.44 -6.31 -51.08
C ALA A 9 44.03 -5.13 -52.07
N VAL A 10 44.86 -4.41 -52.85
CA VAL A 10 44.62 -3.14 -53.64
C VAL A 10 43.24 -2.44 -53.59
N GLY A 11 43.23 -1.20 -53.12
CA GLY A 11 42.14 -0.23 -53.00
C GLY A 11 42.57 1.24 -53.27
N PRO A 12 42.93 2.06 -52.26
CA PRO A 12 42.21 3.33 -52.08
C PRO A 12 42.97 4.62 -52.39
N ARG A 13 42.22 5.61 -52.88
CA ARG A 13 42.44 7.07 -52.79
C ARG A 13 41.06 7.76 -52.82
N HIS A 14 40.79 8.88 -52.15
CA HIS A 14 41.54 9.64 -51.12
C HIS A 14 40.60 10.68 -50.47
N LEU A 15 40.88 11.05 -49.20
CA LEU A 15 40.47 12.31 -48.54
C LEU A 15 38.93 12.48 -48.29
N ARG A 16 38.44 13.31 -47.34
CA ARG A 16 39.08 14.30 -46.45
C ARG A 16 38.35 14.40 -45.08
N ARG A 17 38.99 15.05 -44.10
CA ARG A 17 38.56 15.18 -42.68
C ARG A 17 37.28 16.01 -42.45
N SER A 18 36.55 15.69 -41.37
CA SER A 18 36.17 16.53 -40.18
C SER A 18 34.94 15.89 -39.47
N SER A 19 34.68 15.93 -38.15
CA SER A 19 35.14 16.75 -37.01
C SER A 19 35.19 15.94 -35.67
N MET A 20 35.54 16.64 -34.57
CA MET A 20 35.42 16.35 -33.12
C MET A 20 34.27 15.41 -32.67
N SER A 21 34.27 14.75 -31.49
CA SER A 21 34.93 15.09 -30.20
C SER A 21 35.14 13.87 -29.26
N ALA A 22 35.99 13.99 -28.23
CA ALA A 22 36.16 13.01 -27.14
C ALA A 22 36.50 13.68 -25.79
N ARG A 23 36.27 13.00 -24.66
CA ARG A 23 36.51 13.52 -23.27
C ARG A 23 37.60 12.75 -22.52
N GLY A 24 38.49 13.49 -21.84
CA GLY A 24 39.04 13.16 -20.51
C GLY A 24 40.43 12.52 -20.43
N GLY A 25 41.22 12.92 -19.42
CA GLY A 25 42.30 12.06 -18.87
C GLY A 25 43.72 12.60 -18.67
N ARG A 26 43.91 13.63 -17.82
CA ARG A 26 45.09 13.92 -16.95
C ARG A 26 46.49 13.27 -17.27
N ALA A 27 47.52 14.09 -17.52
CA ALA A 27 48.87 14.01 -16.91
C ALA A 27 49.85 15.09 -17.47
N TRP A 28 50.57 15.84 -16.63
CA TRP A 28 51.64 16.80 -16.99
C TRP A 28 52.67 16.90 -15.83
N THR A 29 53.97 17.06 -16.12
CA THR A 29 55.04 17.10 -15.10
C THR A 29 56.33 17.80 -15.56
N PHE A 30 56.85 18.74 -14.76
CA PHE A 30 58.23 19.32 -14.74
C PHE A 30 58.70 20.11 -16.01
N VAL A 31 59.67 21.05 -16.02
CA VAL A 31 60.65 21.61 -15.03
C VAL A 31 61.10 23.02 -15.53
N PHE A 32 61.64 24.01 -14.79
CA PHE A 32 61.82 24.23 -13.33
C PHE A 32 61.20 25.60 -12.87
N VAL A 33 61.81 26.78 -12.59
CA VAL A 33 63.19 27.36 -12.52
C VAL A 33 63.22 28.54 -11.50
N SER A 34 64.40 28.95 -11.01
CA SER A 34 64.66 29.85 -9.86
C SER A 34 64.67 31.38 -10.09
N LEU A 35 64.32 32.18 -9.06
CA LEU A 35 65.24 33.10 -8.33
C LEU A 35 64.66 33.53 -6.96
N SER A 36 65.51 34.02 -6.04
CA SER A 36 65.21 34.27 -4.60
C SER A 36 65.11 35.77 -4.22
N ILE A 37 64.53 36.13 -3.05
CA ILE A 37 65.09 37.03 -1.99
C ILE A 37 64.04 37.51 -0.92
N LEU A 38 64.30 37.11 0.35
CA LEU A 38 64.14 37.82 1.67
C LEU A 38 62.82 38.31 2.34
N LEU A 39 62.77 38.02 3.66
CA LEU A 39 62.31 38.80 4.84
C LEU A 39 60.82 38.89 5.29
N LEU A 40 60.58 38.41 6.54
CA LEU A 40 59.80 39.00 7.67
C LEU A 40 58.27 39.26 7.50
N THR A 41 57.37 39.20 8.50
CA THR A 41 57.40 38.83 9.95
C THR A 41 55.97 38.70 10.50
N TYR A 42 55.73 37.78 11.45
CA TYR A 42 54.53 37.71 12.34
C TYR A 42 53.17 37.51 11.59
N GLY A 43 52.06 37.12 12.22
CA GLY A 43 51.79 36.66 13.58
C GLY A 43 50.36 36.08 13.64
N CYS A 44 50.04 35.25 14.65
CA CYS A 44 48.78 34.50 14.70
C CYS A 44 47.57 35.35 15.17
N VAL A 45 46.35 34.97 14.72
CA VAL A 45 45.12 34.68 15.51
C VAL A 45 43.87 34.74 14.61
N SER A 46 42.89 33.87 14.89
CA SER A 46 41.58 33.72 14.20
C SER A 46 40.43 34.32 15.04
N PRO A 47 39.15 34.02 14.77
CA PRO A 47 38.32 34.43 13.63
C PRO A 47 37.11 35.33 14.07
N ASP A 48 36.23 35.69 13.13
CA ASP A 48 34.74 35.54 13.24
C ASP A 48 33.92 36.58 12.47
N ARG A 49 32.91 36.11 11.71
CA ARG A 49 31.73 36.86 11.23
C ARG A 49 30.60 35.90 10.75
N PRO A 50 29.34 36.09 11.20
CA PRO A 50 28.16 35.48 10.60
C PRO A 50 27.19 36.51 9.95
N TYR A 51 26.08 35.98 9.41
CA TYR A 51 24.85 36.65 8.94
C TYR A 51 23.65 36.07 9.73
N GLY A 52 22.43 36.61 9.75
CA GLY A 52 21.81 37.68 8.93
C GLY A 52 20.74 37.07 7.98
N GLU A 53 19.50 37.55 7.89
CA GLU A 53 18.82 38.69 8.55
C GLU A 53 17.36 38.32 8.96
N GLY A 54 16.44 39.30 9.12
CA GLY A 54 15.03 39.10 9.55
C GLY A 54 14.03 38.81 8.41
N PRO A 55 12.77 39.29 8.43
CA PRO A 55 12.03 40.11 9.42
C PRO A 55 10.61 39.50 9.74
N PRO A 56 9.52 40.22 10.15
CA PRO A 56 9.28 41.59 10.71
C PRO A 56 8.53 41.49 12.09
N ASP A 57 7.66 42.35 12.66
CA ASP A 57 7.12 43.75 12.54
C ASP A 57 6.51 44.16 13.94
N GLY A 58 5.76 45.23 14.23
CA GLY A 58 5.30 46.40 13.44
C GLY A 58 4.12 47.22 14.04
N GLY A 59 4.36 48.14 14.99
CA GLY A 59 3.41 49.19 15.45
C GLY A 59 2.71 48.98 16.82
N THR A 60 2.14 50.00 17.50
CA THR A 60 2.05 51.47 17.27
C THR A 60 1.99 52.29 18.58
N ALA A 61 2.19 53.62 18.45
CA ALA A 61 2.41 54.67 19.46
C ALA A 61 1.30 55.00 20.51
N GLY A 62 1.65 55.80 21.55
CA GLY A 62 0.69 56.55 22.41
C GLY A 62 1.33 57.38 23.54
N GLN A 63 0.83 58.59 23.84
CA GLN A 63 1.39 59.57 24.82
C GLN A 63 0.48 59.81 26.04
N GLY A 64 1.01 60.41 27.13
CA GLY A 64 0.25 61.37 27.98
C GLY A 64 0.28 61.18 29.51
N GLY A 65 0.05 62.26 30.29
CA GLY A 65 -0.10 62.21 31.76
C GLY A 65 -0.40 63.57 32.45
N GLY A 66 -1.00 63.52 33.65
CA GLY A 66 -1.51 64.66 34.47
C GLY A 66 -3.04 64.84 34.38
N GLY A 67 -3.84 65.30 35.35
CA GLY A 67 -3.62 65.84 36.72
C GLY A 67 -4.12 67.30 36.87
N MET A 68 -4.84 67.77 37.91
CA MET A 68 -5.40 67.22 39.18
C MET A 68 -6.63 68.09 39.62
N GLY A 69 -7.36 67.80 40.73
CA GLY A 69 -8.49 68.67 41.18
C GLY A 69 -9.13 68.41 42.57
N GLY A 70 -9.97 69.36 43.02
CA GLY A 70 -10.79 69.38 44.27
C GLY A 70 -11.72 70.62 44.33
N GLY A 71 -12.78 70.67 45.16
CA GLY A 71 -13.84 71.73 45.13
C GLY A 71 -14.77 71.84 46.36
N GLY A 72 -16.02 72.33 46.21
CA GLY A 72 -17.09 72.23 47.24
C GLY A 72 -18.33 73.18 47.17
N GLY A 73 -19.55 72.61 47.36
CA GLY A 73 -20.81 73.20 47.88
C GLY A 73 -21.71 74.10 46.98
N GLN A 74 -22.98 74.44 47.31
CA GLN A 74 -24.02 73.83 48.21
C GLN A 74 -25.41 74.56 48.06
N GLY A 75 -26.55 73.87 48.28
CA GLY A 75 -27.94 74.42 48.33
C GLY A 75 -28.98 73.44 47.74
N GLY A 76 -30.23 73.34 48.25
CA GLY A 76 -31.03 72.09 48.13
C GLY A 76 -32.42 72.04 47.48
N ASP A 77 -32.75 70.82 46.99
CA ASP A 77 -33.74 70.46 45.96
C ASP A 77 -34.75 69.39 46.44
N ALA A 78 -35.45 68.69 45.51
CA ALA A 78 -36.61 67.82 45.78
C ALA A 78 -36.38 66.33 45.44
N ASN A 79 -37.19 65.43 46.03
CA ASN A 79 -37.04 63.98 45.85
C ASN A 79 -37.12 63.53 44.38
N GLY A 80 -36.18 62.68 43.99
CA GLY A 80 -35.95 62.21 42.61
C GLY A 80 -34.93 63.04 41.82
N GLU A 81 -34.67 64.29 42.21
CA GLU A 81 -33.65 65.15 41.58
C GLU A 81 -32.23 64.78 42.03
N PRO A 82 -31.21 65.05 41.21
CA PRO A 82 -29.81 64.74 41.53
C PRO A 82 -29.26 65.70 42.59
N CYS A 83 -28.52 65.16 43.55
CA CYS A 83 -27.99 65.89 44.71
C CYS A 83 -26.50 65.59 44.93
N SER A 84 -25.82 66.51 45.63
CA SER A 84 -24.39 66.38 45.96
C SER A 84 -24.12 66.24 47.47
N ASP A 85 -25.09 66.59 48.32
CA ASP A 85 -25.07 66.30 49.75
C ASP A 85 -26.51 66.25 50.31
N SER A 86 -26.70 65.73 51.53
CA SER A 86 -28.03 65.55 52.13
C SER A 86 -28.69 66.83 52.65
N LEU A 87 -27.97 67.96 52.79
CA LEU A 87 -28.57 69.28 52.97
C LEU A 87 -29.07 69.83 51.62
N ALA A 88 -28.61 69.28 50.51
CA ALA A 88 -29.13 69.56 49.18
C ALA A 88 -30.47 68.83 48.86
N CYS A 89 -31.17 68.26 49.85
CA CYS A 89 -32.45 67.57 49.67
C CYS A 89 -33.50 67.99 50.70
N GLY A 90 -34.73 68.27 50.24
CA GLY A 90 -35.88 68.62 51.08
C GLY A 90 -36.36 67.50 52.02
N SER A 91 -36.03 66.24 51.74
CA SER A 91 -36.20 65.11 52.66
C SER A 91 -35.13 65.02 53.75
N GLY A 92 -33.97 65.67 53.54
CA GLY A 92 -32.76 65.48 54.33
C GLY A 92 -31.95 64.23 53.96
N PHE A 93 -32.26 63.55 52.85
CA PHE A 93 -31.55 62.34 52.40
C PHE A 93 -31.13 62.43 50.93
N CYS A 94 -29.83 62.54 50.69
CA CYS A 94 -29.19 62.33 49.40
C CYS A 94 -28.49 60.96 49.44
N VAL A 95 -28.95 60.00 48.63
CA VAL A 95 -28.41 58.64 48.53
C VAL A 95 -28.29 58.29 47.06
N ASP A 96 -27.24 57.59 46.66
CA ASP A 96 -26.91 57.25 45.26
C ASP A 96 -26.78 58.45 44.30
N GLY A 97 -26.61 59.66 44.85
CA GLY A 97 -26.61 60.93 44.12
C GLY A 97 -28.00 61.45 43.73
N VAL A 98 -29.09 60.91 44.31
CA VAL A 98 -30.47 61.39 44.15
C VAL A 98 -31.15 61.65 45.50
N CYS A 99 -32.06 62.62 45.55
CA CYS A 99 -32.81 62.90 46.78
C CYS A 99 -33.87 61.83 47.02
N CYS A 100 -33.80 61.11 48.14
CA CYS A 100 -34.64 59.93 48.38
C CYS A 100 -35.69 60.13 49.48
N ASP A 101 -36.76 59.34 49.43
CA ASP A 101 -37.87 59.34 50.39
C ASP A 101 -37.49 58.72 51.74
N ALA A 102 -36.58 57.76 51.72
CA ALA A 102 -35.93 57.15 52.87
C ALA A 102 -34.39 57.13 52.72
N ALA A 103 -33.70 56.72 53.79
CA ALA A 103 -32.24 56.75 53.88
C ALA A 103 -31.51 55.48 53.36
N CYS A 104 -32.23 54.50 52.77
CA CYS A 104 -31.71 53.28 52.16
C CYS A 104 -30.50 52.61 52.85
N THR A 105 -30.69 52.17 54.11
CA THR A 105 -29.62 51.55 54.90
C THR A 105 -29.76 50.02 55.02
N GLY A 106 -30.26 49.36 53.97
CA GLY A 106 -30.30 47.89 53.87
C GLY A 106 -29.06 47.36 53.14
N THR A 107 -28.88 46.04 53.11
CA THR A 107 -27.91 45.40 52.21
C THR A 107 -28.58 45.10 50.88
N CYS A 108 -27.91 45.33 49.76
CA CYS A 108 -28.46 45.18 48.41
C CYS A 108 -29.75 46.00 48.21
N VAL A 109 -29.79 47.26 48.68
CA VAL A 109 -30.91 48.19 48.42
C VAL A 109 -30.42 49.57 47.99
N SER A 110 -31.12 50.19 47.03
CA SER A 110 -30.79 51.50 46.48
C SER A 110 -32.08 52.31 46.26
N CYS A 111 -31.99 53.62 46.03
CA CYS A 111 -33.10 54.45 45.54
C CYS A 111 -32.90 54.97 44.10
N LYS A 112 -31.96 54.37 43.35
CA LYS A 112 -31.63 54.73 41.97
C LYS A 112 -32.22 53.71 40.96
N ALA A 113 -32.84 54.23 39.91
CA ALA A 113 -33.66 53.44 38.99
C ALA A 113 -32.90 52.48 38.08
N ALA A 114 -31.59 52.69 37.90
CA ALA A 114 -30.75 51.80 37.11
C ALA A 114 -30.50 50.47 37.84
N ASP A 115 -30.49 50.50 39.17
CA ASP A 115 -29.95 49.46 40.03
C ASP A 115 -31.07 48.60 40.65
N THR A 116 -32.27 49.20 40.82
CA THR A 116 -33.49 48.56 41.36
C THR A 116 -34.64 48.44 40.35
N GLY A 117 -34.58 49.18 39.24
CA GLY A 117 -35.69 49.33 38.29
C GLY A 117 -36.82 50.29 38.73
N GLN A 118 -36.75 50.91 39.92
CA GLN A 118 -37.81 51.80 40.44
C GLN A 118 -37.45 53.28 40.32
N SER A 119 -38.45 54.15 40.09
CA SER A 119 -38.23 55.58 39.83
C SER A 119 -37.37 56.27 40.89
N ASN A 120 -36.31 56.97 40.45
CA ASN A 120 -35.32 57.66 41.29
C ASN A 120 -35.95 58.36 42.49
N GLY A 121 -35.34 58.17 43.65
CA GLY A 121 -35.81 58.70 44.93
C GLY A 121 -36.74 57.75 45.71
N THR A 122 -37.01 56.55 45.20
CA THR A 122 -37.83 55.51 45.85
C THR A 122 -36.97 54.30 46.22
N CYS A 123 -36.88 53.93 47.49
CA CYS A 123 -36.01 52.85 47.96
C CYS A 123 -36.52 51.43 47.62
N ALA A 124 -35.67 50.55 47.07
CA ALA A 124 -36.00 49.17 46.70
C ALA A 124 -34.76 48.23 46.65
N PRO A 125 -34.93 46.89 46.60
CA PRO A 125 -33.83 45.95 46.43
C PRO A 125 -33.12 46.06 45.06
N VAL A 126 -31.83 45.71 45.05
CA VAL A 126 -30.94 45.70 43.88
C VAL A 126 -31.07 44.38 43.09
N ILE A 127 -30.92 44.47 41.76
CA ILE A 127 -31.15 43.36 40.83
C ILE A 127 -30.11 42.23 40.98
N ALA A 128 -30.60 40.98 40.96
CA ALA A 128 -29.80 39.75 41.09
C ALA A 128 -28.61 39.66 40.11
N GLY A 129 -27.47 39.19 40.60
CA GLY A 129 -26.23 39.04 39.83
C GLY A 129 -25.46 40.33 39.60
N PHE A 130 -25.91 41.45 40.18
CA PHE A 130 -25.19 42.72 40.26
C PHE A 130 -24.87 43.05 41.71
N ASP A 131 -23.83 43.84 41.90
CA ASP A 131 -23.47 44.45 43.17
C ASP A 131 -22.81 45.82 42.88
N PRO A 132 -23.62 46.88 42.70
CA PRO A 132 -23.14 48.19 42.27
C PRO A 132 -22.39 48.95 43.39
N GLU A 133 -22.59 48.57 44.65
CA GLU A 133 -21.99 49.21 45.82
C GLU A 133 -20.89 48.36 46.48
N SER A 134 -20.68 47.12 45.99
CA SER A 134 -19.66 46.16 46.47
C SER A 134 -19.92 45.70 47.91
N GLU A 135 -21.17 45.36 48.19
CA GLU A 135 -21.69 44.90 49.48
C GLU A 135 -21.47 43.39 49.73
N CYS A 136 -21.40 42.60 48.65
CA CYS A 136 -21.23 41.16 48.65
C CYS A 136 -19.78 40.77 48.32
N ALA A 137 -19.11 40.08 49.25
CA ALA A 137 -17.76 39.58 49.01
C ALA A 137 -17.76 38.21 48.30
N ASP A 138 -16.86 38.03 47.33
CA ASP A 138 -16.53 36.72 46.75
C ASP A 138 -15.61 35.94 47.71
N GLU A 139 -16.09 34.78 48.18
CA GLU A 139 -15.38 33.88 49.09
C GLU A 139 -14.58 32.78 48.35
N GLY A 140 -14.60 32.80 47.01
CA GLY A 140 -13.85 31.94 46.11
C GLY A 140 -14.40 30.50 46.01
N ALA A 141 -14.43 29.96 44.79
CA ALA A 141 -14.97 28.63 44.50
C ALA A 141 -14.43 27.47 45.36
N SER A 142 -13.21 27.59 45.91
CA SER A 142 -12.63 26.58 46.80
C SER A 142 -13.29 26.48 48.19
N SER A 143 -13.98 27.53 48.63
CA SER A 143 -14.86 27.50 49.81
C SER A 143 -16.28 27.02 49.48
N CYS A 144 -16.66 27.06 48.20
CA CYS A 144 -18.04 26.95 47.71
C CYS A 144 -19.02 27.98 48.33
N GLY A 145 -18.51 29.08 48.90
CA GLY A 145 -19.27 30.10 49.63
C GLY A 145 -19.96 31.15 48.74
N HIS A 146 -19.96 32.42 49.17
CA HIS A 146 -20.58 33.52 48.43
C HIS A 146 -19.82 33.88 47.13
N ASP A 147 -20.55 34.23 46.07
CA ASP A 147 -19.98 34.51 44.72
C ASP A 147 -19.77 36.00 44.40
N GLY A 148 -19.99 36.89 45.37
CA GLY A 148 -19.78 38.34 45.23
C GLY A 148 -20.89 39.07 44.47
N SER A 149 -22.12 38.58 44.47
CA SER A 149 -23.27 39.24 43.83
C SER A 149 -24.55 39.21 44.68
N CYS A 150 -25.43 40.20 44.51
CA CYS A 150 -26.75 40.21 45.17
C CYS A 150 -27.68 39.14 44.59
N ASP A 151 -28.62 38.63 45.40
CA ASP A 151 -29.56 37.56 45.04
C ASP A 151 -30.87 38.04 44.38
N GLY A 152 -31.17 39.35 44.48
CA GLY A 152 -32.39 39.98 43.98
C GLY A 152 -33.55 40.08 44.98
N GLU A 153 -33.43 39.48 46.16
CA GLU A 153 -34.41 39.54 47.26
C GLU A 153 -33.89 40.40 48.44
N GLY A 154 -32.59 40.67 48.50
CA GLY A 154 -31.94 41.56 49.49
C GLY A 154 -30.78 40.93 50.26
N ALA A 155 -30.14 39.89 49.71
CA ALA A 155 -28.97 39.23 50.28
C ALA A 155 -27.95 38.87 49.17
N CYS A 156 -26.91 38.08 49.49
CA CYS A 156 -25.84 37.69 48.56
C CYS A 156 -25.97 36.22 48.09
N ALA A 157 -25.52 35.94 46.86
CA ALA A 157 -25.60 34.63 46.20
C ALA A 157 -24.39 33.71 46.48
N LEU A 158 -24.52 32.41 46.15
CA LEU A 158 -23.56 31.34 46.42
C LEU A 158 -23.06 30.62 45.16
N TYR A 159 -21.85 30.04 45.24
CA TYR A 159 -21.24 29.24 44.16
C TYR A 159 -22.08 28.02 43.74
N LYS A 160 -22.09 27.74 42.44
CA LYS A 160 -22.96 26.72 41.80
C LYS A 160 -22.36 25.31 41.84
N ALA A 161 -23.25 24.31 41.86
CA ALA A 161 -22.89 22.89 41.87
C ALA A 161 -22.03 22.49 40.66
N GLY A 162 -21.08 21.58 40.87
CA GLY A 162 -20.17 21.05 39.85
C GLY A 162 -18.90 21.90 39.61
N THR A 163 -18.79 23.08 40.21
CA THR A 163 -17.56 23.90 40.16
C THR A 163 -16.38 23.16 40.80
N GLU A 164 -15.18 23.20 40.19
CA GLU A 164 -13.99 22.53 40.75
C GLU A 164 -13.46 23.27 41.99
N CYS A 165 -13.21 22.53 43.07
CA CYS A 165 -12.70 23.04 44.35
C CYS A 165 -11.33 22.47 44.75
N ALA A 166 -10.84 21.39 44.11
CA ALA A 166 -9.42 20.97 44.21
C ALA A 166 -8.96 20.10 43.01
N PRO A 167 -7.71 20.26 42.52
CA PRO A 167 -7.17 19.54 41.36
C PRO A 167 -6.50 18.18 41.69
N GLN A 168 -6.18 17.42 40.64
CA GLN A 168 -5.46 16.12 40.69
C GLN A 168 -3.94 16.25 40.97
N SER A 169 -3.29 15.23 41.56
CA SER A 169 -1.85 15.24 41.92
C SER A 169 -1.19 13.85 42.01
N CYS A 170 0.15 13.76 41.95
CA CYS A 170 0.92 12.63 42.50
C CYS A 170 1.22 12.88 44.01
N VAL A 171 1.08 11.86 44.84
CA VAL A 171 1.54 11.78 46.24
C VAL A 171 2.09 10.37 46.46
N ASP A 172 3.34 10.24 46.93
CA ASP A 172 3.98 8.96 47.29
C ASP A 172 3.74 7.83 46.26
N GLN A 173 4.20 8.06 45.02
CA GLN A 173 4.03 7.17 43.85
C GLN A 173 2.57 6.89 43.43
N THR A 174 1.59 7.51 44.09
CA THR A 174 0.15 7.30 43.89
C THR A 174 -0.50 8.57 43.32
N LYS A 175 -1.29 8.44 42.26
CA LYS A 175 -2.10 9.52 41.67
C LYS A 175 -3.44 9.69 42.41
N VAL A 176 -3.84 10.94 42.62
CA VAL A 176 -5.09 11.39 43.27
C VAL A 176 -5.94 12.19 42.28
N LEU A 177 -7.27 12.05 42.34
CA LEU A 177 -8.24 12.71 41.45
C LEU A 177 -8.80 14.05 42.03
N ALA A 178 -9.54 14.80 41.21
CA ALA A 178 -10.05 16.15 41.51
C ALA A 178 -11.41 16.17 42.24
N LYS A 179 -11.82 17.35 42.77
CA LYS A 179 -12.96 17.55 43.68
C LYS A 179 -13.89 18.69 43.24
N THR A 180 -15.19 18.61 43.54
CA THR A 180 -16.22 19.57 43.07
C THR A 180 -17.24 20.00 44.13
N CYS A 181 -17.81 21.21 43.98
CA CYS A 181 -18.83 21.81 44.85
C CYS A 181 -20.24 21.21 44.67
N ASP A 182 -21.04 21.21 45.74
CA ASP A 182 -22.43 20.72 45.78
C ASP A 182 -23.51 21.76 45.40
N GLY A 183 -23.18 23.06 45.42
CA GLY A 183 -24.12 24.17 45.20
C GLY A 183 -24.93 24.58 46.44
N ALA A 184 -24.54 24.10 47.63
CA ALA A 184 -25.10 24.47 48.93
C ALA A 184 -24.03 24.88 49.97
N GLY A 185 -22.74 24.74 49.64
CA GLY A 185 -21.60 25.21 50.44
C GLY A 185 -20.49 24.18 50.69
N THR A 186 -20.46 23.04 49.99
CA THR A 186 -19.56 21.91 50.32
C THR A 186 -18.80 21.36 49.11
N CYS A 187 -17.54 20.98 49.30
CA CYS A 187 -16.65 20.35 48.31
C CYS A 187 -16.55 18.82 48.51
N MET A 188 -16.62 18.01 47.45
CA MET A 188 -16.73 16.53 47.50
C MET A 188 -15.64 15.76 46.70
N ASP A 189 -15.36 14.50 47.08
CA ASP A 189 -14.18 13.70 46.69
C ASP A 189 -14.43 12.60 45.62
N THR A 190 -13.39 12.09 44.94
CA THR A 190 -13.54 11.17 43.77
C THR A 190 -12.60 9.94 43.60
N GLY A 191 -11.33 9.88 44.04
CA GLY A 191 -10.52 8.62 43.98
C GLY A 191 -8.99 8.69 43.76
N THR A 192 -8.31 7.53 43.60
CA THR A 192 -6.82 7.35 43.55
C THR A 192 -6.32 6.11 42.74
N VAL A 193 -5.03 6.04 42.34
CA VAL A 193 -4.35 4.98 41.52
C VAL A 193 -2.81 4.89 41.79
N ASP A 194 -2.16 3.72 41.79
CA ASP A 194 -0.69 3.50 42.00
C ASP A 194 0.14 3.40 40.67
N CYS A 195 1.45 3.66 40.71
CA CYS A 195 2.37 3.78 39.55
C CYS A 195 3.63 2.87 39.54
N ALA A 196 3.96 2.12 40.60
CA ALA A 196 5.20 1.32 40.62
C ALA A 196 5.26 0.23 39.50
N PRO A 197 6.44 -0.14 38.94
CA PRO A 197 7.82 0.12 39.40
C PRO A 197 8.51 1.36 38.79
N THR A 198 7.83 2.09 37.90
CA THR A 198 8.29 3.37 37.33
C THR A 198 7.99 4.53 38.28
N ALA A 199 8.37 5.76 37.92
CA ALA A 199 8.09 6.95 38.71
C ALA A 199 6.71 7.58 38.40
N CYS A 200 6.02 8.12 39.43
CA CYS A 200 4.90 9.04 39.28
C CYS A 200 5.47 10.45 39.06
N VAL A 201 5.43 10.96 37.83
CA VAL A 201 6.05 12.24 37.45
C VAL A 201 5.03 13.10 36.71
N ASN A 202 4.98 14.39 37.02
CA ASN A 202 4.04 15.34 36.40
C ASN A 202 2.56 14.89 36.47
N ASN A 203 2.16 14.29 37.59
CA ASN A 203 0.80 13.78 37.85
C ASN A 203 0.36 12.61 36.92
N VAL A 204 1.31 11.84 36.38
CA VAL A 204 1.11 10.65 35.52
C VAL A 204 2.14 9.56 35.89
N CYS A 205 1.81 8.28 35.73
CA CYS A 205 2.78 7.18 35.85
C CYS A 205 3.62 7.07 34.56
N ALA A 206 4.95 6.99 34.66
CA ALA A 206 5.81 6.67 33.51
C ALA A 206 5.71 5.20 33.09
N THR A 207 6.17 4.84 31.90
CA THR A 207 6.00 3.50 31.29
C THR A 207 7.29 2.71 31.05
N ASP A 208 8.43 3.39 31.00
CA ASP A 208 9.71 2.91 30.48
C ASP A 208 10.85 3.83 30.97
N CYS A 209 12.12 3.38 30.88
CA CYS A 209 13.28 4.19 31.23
C CYS A 209 14.24 4.43 30.06
N THR A 210 14.86 5.61 30.06
CA THR A 210 16.00 5.96 29.18
C THR A 210 17.19 6.54 29.96
N ASN A 211 17.02 6.75 31.26
CA ASN A 211 18.01 7.22 32.23
C ASN A 211 17.59 6.77 33.65
N ASP A 212 18.51 6.86 34.61
CA ASP A 212 18.26 6.46 36.01
C ASP A 212 17.09 7.25 36.65
N ASP A 213 16.84 8.50 36.23
CA ASP A 213 15.81 9.38 36.81
C ASP A 213 14.37 8.96 36.47
N ALA A 214 14.16 8.15 35.43
CA ALA A 214 12.87 7.55 35.10
C ALA A 214 12.53 6.32 35.98
N CYS A 215 13.50 5.82 36.73
CA CYS A 215 13.37 4.65 37.60
C CYS A 215 13.00 5.03 39.04
N ALA A 216 12.36 4.09 39.75
CA ALA A 216 12.26 4.18 41.21
C ALA A 216 13.66 4.14 41.87
N ALA A 217 13.83 4.87 42.97
CA ALA A 217 15.12 5.08 43.62
C ALA A 217 15.81 3.78 44.05
N GLY A 218 17.15 3.75 43.97
CA GLY A 218 18.00 2.58 44.22
C GLY A 218 18.34 1.75 42.97
N LYS A 219 17.63 2.00 41.86
CA LYS A 219 17.85 1.34 40.58
C LYS A 219 18.74 2.18 39.63
N TYR A 220 19.22 1.55 38.57
CA TYR A 220 19.80 2.17 37.37
C TYR A 220 18.97 1.77 36.15
N CYS A 221 18.94 2.61 35.13
CA CYS A 221 18.33 2.24 33.86
C CYS A 221 19.36 1.49 33.01
N ASP A 222 19.09 0.22 32.71
CA ASP A 222 19.97 -0.52 31.81
C ASP A 222 19.73 -0.10 30.37
N GLY A 223 20.67 0.67 29.82
CA GLY A 223 20.59 1.22 28.46
C GLY A 223 20.67 0.19 27.33
N ALA A 224 20.66 -1.12 27.62
CA ALA A 224 20.51 -2.18 26.62
C ALA A 224 19.11 -2.81 26.63
N SER A 225 18.43 -2.89 27.79
CA SER A 225 17.06 -3.40 27.90
C SER A 225 15.98 -2.31 27.96
N GLY A 226 16.29 -1.13 28.49
CA GLY A 226 15.29 -0.10 28.83
C GLY A 226 14.54 -0.38 30.15
N GLU A 227 15.07 -1.28 30.98
CA GLU A 227 14.48 -1.67 32.27
C GLU A 227 15.27 -1.13 33.48
N CYS A 228 14.58 -0.97 34.61
CA CYS A 228 15.15 -0.47 35.86
C CYS A 228 15.71 -1.61 36.75
N LEU A 229 17.02 -1.77 36.79
CA LEU A 229 17.74 -2.85 37.49
C LEU A 229 18.47 -2.34 38.74
N ASP A 230 18.85 -3.22 39.67
CA ASP A 230 19.47 -2.83 40.95
C ASP A 230 21.00 -2.59 40.84
N LYS A 231 21.56 -1.65 41.62
CA LYS A 231 22.99 -1.30 41.60
C LYS A 231 23.88 -2.28 42.37
N LYS A 232 25.14 -2.45 41.90
CA LYS A 232 26.15 -3.44 42.32
C LYS A 232 27.00 -3.02 43.52
N ALA A 233 27.66 -3.96 44.19
CA ALA A 233 28.55 -3.74 45.32
C ALA A 233 30.04 -3.60 44.95
N ILE A 234 30.87 -3.13 45.89
CA ILE A 234 32.34 -3.05 45.74
C ILE A 234 32.92 -4.47 45.60
N GLY A 235 33.91 -4.62 44.72
CA GLY A 235 34.53 -5.90 44.37
C GLY A 235 33.76 -6.72 43.33
N GLU A 236 32.53 -6.32 42.97
CA GLU A 236 31.78 -6.96 41.87
C GLU A 236 32.20 -6.40 40.50
N ALA A 237 31.96 -7.19 39.44
CA ALA A 237 32.28 -6.78 38.08
C ALA A 237 31.27 -5.75 37.53
N CYS A 238 31.77 -4.60 37.09
CA CYS A 238 31.05 -3.55 36.37
C CYS A 238 31.47 -3.59 34.89
N GLN A 239 30.51 -3.61 33.98
CA GLN A 239 30.80 -3.93 32.58
C GLN A 239 31.23 -2.71 31.77
N GLY A 240 32.45 -2.75 31.22
CA GLY A 240 32.97 -1.74 30.30
C GLY A 240 33.35 -0.45 31.02
N ASN A 241 33.98 -0.59 32.18
CA ASN A 241 34.35 0.46 33.11
C ASN A 241 33.22 1.45 33.50
N LYS A 242 31.97 0.95 33.62
CA LYS A 242 30.78 1.80 33.83
C LYS A 242 30.45 2.05 35.30
N ALA A 243 30.91 3.20 35.79
CA ALA A 243 30.60 3.79 37.09
C ALA A 243 29.12 3.70 37.55
N ASN A 244 28.15 3.96 36.66
CA ASN A 244 26.73 4.05 37.06
C ASN A 244 26.11 2.73 37.54
N GLN A 245 26.75 1.59 37.23
CA GLN A 245 26.33 0.27 37.72
C GLN A 245 26.73 0.04 39.19
N CYS A 246 27.78 0.72 39.68
CA CYS A 246 28.33 0.53 41.02
C CYS A 246 27.67 1.45 42.05
N ALA A 247 27.37 0.93 43.25
CA ALA A 247 26.92 1.74 44.38
C ALA A 247 27.99 2.71 44.91
N SER A 248 29.28 2.44 44.66
CA SER A 248 30.39 3.37 44.97
C SER A 248 30.52 4.51 43.94
N GLY A 249 29.94 4.38 42.75
CA GLY A 249 30.17 5.28 41.63
C GLY A 249 31.57 5.16 40.99
N PHE A 250 32.42 4.23 41.45
CA PHE A 250 33.74 3.98 40.87
C PHE A 250 33.81 2.58 40.27
N CYS A 251 34.29 2.52 39.04
CA CYS A 251 34.75 1.30 38.38
C CYS A 251 36.20 1.57 37.96
N ALA A 252 37.09 0.59 38.12
CA ALA A 252 38.42 0.55 37.52
C ALA A 252 38.82 -0.92 37.34
N ASP A 253 39.62 -1.23 36.32
CA ASP A 253 39.98 -2.62 35.95
C ASP A 253 38.74 -3.55 35.77
N ASP A 254 37.60 -3.00 35.33
CA ASP A 254 36.26 -3.64 35.26
C ASP A 254 35.70 -4.17 36.62
N VAL A 255 36.23 -3.69 37.74
CA VAL A 255 35.77 -3.98 39.12
C VAL A 255 35.22 -2.71 39.78
N CYS A 256 34.13 -2.83 40.55
CA CYS A 256 33.61 -1.72 41.35
C CYS A 256 34.59 -1.43 42.50
N CYS A 257 35.29 -0.30 42.45
CA CYS A 257 36.41 0.03 43.36
C CYS A 257 35.97 0.93 44.53
N ASP A 258 36.83 1.01 45.55
CA ASP A 258 36.73 1.96 46.66
C ASP A 258 37.19 3.39 46.30
N ALA A 259 38.12 3.50 45.34
CA ALA A 259 38.65 4.75 44.77
C ALA A 259 38.89 4.62 43.25
N ALA A 260 39.33 5.71 42.61
CA ALA A 260 39.42 5.81 41.14
C ALA A 260 40.73 5.30 40.50
N CYS A 261 41.83 5.17 41.25
CA CYS A 261 43.18 4.85 40.77
C CYS A 261 43.71 5.76 39.65
N GLU A 262 44.29 6.90 40.03
CA GLU A 262 44.75 7.95 39.10
C GLU A 262 46.26 8.28 39.23
N GLY A 263 47.02 7.57 40.07
CA GLY A 263 48.47 7.76 40.22
C GLY A 263 49.32 6.93 39.24
N ASN A 264 50.53 7.42 38.92
CA ASN A 264 51.51 6.69 38.12
C ASN A 264 51.88 5.34 38.77
N CYS A 265 51.85 4.27 37.97
CA CYS A 265 52.06 2.89 38.39
C CYS A 265 51.05 2.44 39.48
N GLU A 266 49.75 2.81 39.39
CA GLU A 266 48.66 2.33 40.27
C GLU A 266 47.59 1.49 39.52
N ALA A 267 46.89 0.59 40.25
CA ALA A 267 45.81 -0.26 39.75
C ALA A 267 44.82 -0.71 40.86
N CYS A 268 43.65 -1.26 40.50
CA CYS A 268 42.60 -1.72 41.44
C CYS A 268 42.44 -3.26 41.52
N THR A 269 43.02 -4.00 40.58
CA THR A 269 42.96 -5.48 40.54
C THR A 269 44.14 -6.16 41.21
N ALA A 270 43.84 -7.26 41.92
CA ALA A 270 44.80 -8.12 42.59
C ALA A 270 45.91 -8.66 41.67
N ALA A 271 45.64 -8.79 40.36
CA ALA A 271 46.59 -9.28 39.37
C ALA A 271 47.74 -8.30 39.07
N LEU A 272 47.49 -6.99 39.22
CA LEU A 272 48.46 -5.93 38.90
C LEU A 272 49.20 -5.44 40.15
N THR A 273 48.54 -5.45 41.31
CA THR A 273 49.07 -4.95 42.60
C THR A 273 49.52 -6.04 43.56
N GLY A 274 49.09 -7.29 43.35
CA GLY A 274 49.22 -8.38 44.33
C GLY A 274 48.26 -8.28 45.51
N GLY A 275 47.33 -7.30 45.52
CA GLY A 275 46.38 -7.03 46.59
C GLY A 275 45.07 -7.84 46.51
N ALA A 276 43.95 -7.20 46.87
CA ALA A 276 42.60 -7.72 46.72
C ALA A 276 41.82 -6.85 45.71
N ASN A 277 40.91 -7.46 44.95
CA ASN A 277 40.10 -6.73 43.95
C ASN A 277 39.20 -5.69 44.62
N GLY A 278 39.19 -4.47 44.07
CA GLY A 278 38.34 -3.37 44.53
C GLY A 278 39.05 -2.35 45.43
N THR A 279 40.36 -2.51 45.68
CA THR A 279 41.18 -1.57 46.45
C THR A 279 42.42 -1.13 45.67
N CYS A 280 42.69 0.16 45.65
CA CYS A 280 43.78 0.77 44.88
C CYS A 280 45.17 0.56 45.51
N ALA A 281 46.18 0.18 44.70
CA ALA A 281 47.59 0.05 45.12
C ALA A 281 48.57 0.12 43.94
N ALA A 282 49.88 0.14 44.25
CA ALA A 282 50.95 0.28 43.26
C ALA A 282 51.30 -1.02 42.48
N ILE A 283 51.87 -0.85 41.29
CA ILE A 283 52.24 -1.89 40.32
C ILE A 283 53.66 -2.43 40.57
N LEU A 284 53.87 -3.71 40.25
CA LEU A 284 55.10 -4.47 40.48
C LEU A 284 56.32 -4.02 39.66
N GLU A 285 57.53 -4.21 40.21
CA GLU A 285 58.79 -3.80 39.57
C GLU A 285 59.03 -4.48 38.21
N GLY A 286 59.50 -3.69 37.24
CA GLY A 286 59.90 -4.15 35.91
C GLY A 286 58.75 -4.43 34.95
N THR A 287 57.52 -4.09 35.33
CA THR A 287 56.37 -4.03 34.42
C THR A 287 55.91 -2.59 34.26
N ASP A 288 55.12 -2.34 33.22
CA ASP A 288 54.35 -1.13 33.01
C ASP A 288 53.14 -1.49 32.13
N PRO A 289 52.01 -1.94 32.72
CA PRO A 289 50.83 -2.37 31.98
C PRO A 289 49.93 -1.19 31.56
N HIS A 290 50.14 0.01 32.12
CA HIS A 290 49.31 1.20 31.90
C HIS A 290 49.98 2.23 30.98
N GLY A 291 51.32 2.23 30.88
CA GLY A 291 52.11 3.10 30.02
C GLY A 291 52.67 4.34 30.74
N ASP A 292 52.92 4.24 32.04
CA ASP A 292 53.32 5.33 32.93
C ASP A 292 54.80 5.75 32.78
N CYS A 293 55.66 4.88 32.23
CA CYS A 293 57.11 5.05 32.20
C CYS A 293 57.68 5.05 30.76
N LEU A 294 58.29 6.17 30.36
CA LEU A 294 58.91 6.33 29.05
C LEU A 294 60.39 5.91 29.02
N ASP A 295 60.75 5.07 28.04
CA ASP A 295 62.14 4.72 27.67
C ASP A 295 62.86 5.91 27.01
N GLN A 296 64.08 6.21 27.47
CA GLN A 296 64.95 7.29 26.97
C GLN A 296 66.08 6.78 26.06
N GLY A 297 66.13 5.47 25.80
CA GLY A 297 67.05 4.81 24.87
C GLY A 297 68.48 4.61 25.40
N PRO A 298 69.18 3.55 24.96
CA PRO A 298 70.48 3.16 25.51
C PRO A 298 71.61 4.16 25.21
N SER A 299 71.44 5.06 24.23
CA SER A 299 72.42 6.12 23.93
C SER A 299 72.40 7.28 24.91
N SER A 300 71.32 7.47 25.68
CA SER A 300 71.26 8.43 26.79
C SER A 300 71.69 7.82 28.13
N CYS A 301 71.68 6.48 28.23
CA CYS A 301 71.80 5.73 29.47
C CYS A 301 70.76 6.13 30.54
N GLY A 302 69.61 6.74 30.15
CA GLY A 302 68.55 7.27 31.02
C GLY A 302 67.50 6.24 31.47
N ASN A 303 66.22 6.62 31.54
CA ASN A 303 65.11 5.71 31.88
C ASN A 303 65.00 4.55 30.87
N ASP A 304 64.57 3.35 31.32
CA ASP A 304 64.38 2.14 30.49
C ASP A 304 62.92 1.77 30.19
N GLY A 305 61.95 2.58 30.64
CA GLY A 305 60.53 2.42 30.34
C GLY A 305 59.76 1.40 31.20
N THR A 306 60.17 1.19 32.45
CA THR A 306 59.43 0.31 33.40
C THR A 306 59.33 0.87 34.82
N CYS A 307 58.28 0.48 35.57
CA CYS A 307 58.07 0.87 36.97
C CYS A 307 59.11 0.22 37.92
N ASP A 308 59.44 0.90 39.02
CA ASP A 308 60.44 0.49 40.03
C ASP A 308 59.86 -0.31 41.21
N GLY A 309 58.56 -0.65 41.16
CA GLY A 309 57.82 -1.31 42.24
C GLY A 309 57.46 -0.41 43.44
N LYS A 310 57.64 0.92 43.33
CA LYS A 310 57.38 1.91 44.39
C LYS A 310 56.67 3.17 43.91
N GLY A 311 56.24 3.23 42.64
CA GLY A 311 55.59 4.39 42.03
C GLY A 311 56.51 5.32 41.20
N ALA A 312 57.70 4.86 40.80
CA ALA A 312 58.64 5.60 39.93
C ALA A 312 59.17 4.72 38.78
N CYS A 313 60.03 5.26 37.92
CA CYS A 313 60.60 4.54 36.75
C CYS A 313 62.10 4.18 36.92
N ARG A 314 62.57 3.15 36.21
CA ARG A 314 63.94 2.60 36.26
C ARG A 314 64.87 3.10 35.13
N ASN A 315 66.20 2.99 35.29
CA ASN A 315 67.26 3.39 34.34
C ASN A 315 68.06 2.23 33.70
N TYR A 316 68.75 2.50 32.57
CA TYR A 316 69.66 1.59 31.86
C TYR A 316 70.90 1.15 32.67
N MET A 317 71.39 -0.06 32.36
CA MET A 317 72.49 -0.72 33.07
C MET A 317 73.88 -0.47 32.45
N ALA A 318 74.92 -0.66 33.27
CA ALA A 318 76.33 -0.53 32.89
C ALA A 318 76.76 -1.52 31.79
N GLY A 319 77.67 -1.09 30.91
CA GLY A 319 78.20 -1.90 29.80
C GLY A 319 77.35 -1.91 28.53
N THR A 320 76.13 -1.36 28.55
CA THR A 320 75.26 -1.19 27.39
C THR A 320 75.95 -0.37 26.30
N ILE A 321 75.91 -0.78 25.02
CA ILE A 321 76.55 -0.04 23.93
C ILE A 321 75.79 1.27 23.65
N CYS A 322 76.49 2.40 23.69
CA CYS A 322 75.93 3.75 23.49
C CYS A 322 76.34 4.41 22.15
N ALA A 323 77.42 3.97 21.51
CA ALA A 323 77.74 4.29 20.11
C ALA A 323 78.43 3.11 19.40
N GLN A 324 78.29 3.03 18.07
CA GLN A 324 78.78 1.90 17.25
C GLN A 324 80.04 2.26 16.45
N GLY A 325 80.90 1.27 16.22
CA GLY A 325 82.04 1.37 15.29
C GLY A 325 81.63 1.10 13.83
N GLY A 326 82.57 1.22 12.89
CA GLY A 326 82.32 0.95 11.46
C GLY A 326 83.57 1.03 10.57
N CYS A 327 83.48 0.68 9.28
CA CYS A 327 84.58 0.88 8.31
C CYS A 327 84.12 1.64 7.06
N ALA A 328 84.80 2.74 6.74
CA ALA A 328 84.51 3.60 5.60
C ALA A 328 85.81 4.15 4.98
N GLY A 329 85.83 4.31 3.64
CA GLY A 329 86.97 4.89 2.94
C GLY A 329 88.30 4.10 3.03
N GLY A 330 88.26 2.85 3.49
CA GLY A 330 89.45 2.06 3.80
C GLY A 330 90.04 2.30 5.19
N VAL A 331 89.22 2.79 6.14
CA VAL A 331 89.56 3.08 7.54
C VAL A 331 88.45 2.55 8.47
N GLN A 332 88.82 1.89 9.57
CA GLN A 332 87.94 1.25 10.56
C GLN A 332 87.91 2.03 11.90
N THR A 333 86.80 1.96 12.65
CA THR A 333 86.59 2.54 14.00
C THR A 333 85.97 1.52 14.98
N ASN A 334 86.04 1.79 16.29
CA ASN A 334 85.62 0.87 17.38
C ASN A 334 84.41 1.41 18.21
N PRO A 335 83.63 0.56 18.95
CA PRO A 335 82.36 0.95 19.62
C PRO A 335 82.44 1.33 21.13
N ASP A 336 81.40 2.00 21.64
CA ASP A 336 81.35 2.72 22.94
C ASP A 336 80.27 2.24 23.93
N THR A 337 80.44 2.43 25.24
CA THR A 337 79.59 1.82 26.30
C THR A 337 79.20 2.73 27.48
N CYS A 338 78.00 2.50 28.04
CA CYS A 338 77.42 3.14 29.23
C CYS A 338 78.05 2.71 30.57
N ASP A 339 77.89 3.55 31.60
CA ASP A 339 78.37 3.33 32.98
C ASP A 339 77.31 2.82 33.99
N GLY A 340 76.02 2.88 33.65
CA GLY A 340 74.92 2.51 34.55
C GLY A 340 74.54 3.57 35.59
N MET A 341 75.05 4.80 35.46
CA MET A 341 74.64 5.99 36.22
C MET A 341 74.11 7.11 35.31
N GLY A 342 74.49 7.11 34.03
CA GLY A 342 73.95 8.00 33.00
C GLY A 342 74.97 8.53 31.98
N SER A 343 76.07 7.81 31.67
CA SER A 343 77.16 8.34 30.81
C SER A 343 77.90 7.30 29.96
N CYS A 344 78.55 7.75 28.87
CA CYS A 344 79.07 6.96 27.72
C CYS A 344 80.58 7.24 27.43
N VAL A 345 81.34 6.30 26.82
CA VAL A 345 82.84 6.33 26.74
C VAL A 345 83.46 5.77 25.43
N ASP A 346 84.48 6.45 24.84
CA ASP A 346 85.16 6.36 23.49
C ASP A 346 86.32 5.30 23.27
N LYS A 347 86.80 5.06 22.02
CA LYS A 347 87.86 4.09 21.58
C LYS A 347 89.01 4.59 20.63
N GLY A 348 88.89 4.48 19.29
CA GLY A 348 90.04 4.51 18.32
C GLY A 348 89.81 3.84 16.92
N THR A 349 90.83 3.82 16.02
CA THR A 349 90.71 3.53 14.55
C THR A 349 91.91 2.79 13.85
N ALA A 350 91.76 2.28 12.60
CA ALA A 350 92.78 1.53 11.77
C ALA A 350 92.56 1.60 10.21
N SER A 351 93.39 0.98 9.31
CA SER A 351 93.30 1.12 7.81
C SER A 351 93.59 -0.15 6.95
N CYS A 352 93.15 -0.19 5.67
CA CYS A 352 92.87 -1.43 4.90
C CYS A 352 93.62 -1.75 3.57
N ALA A 353 94.38 -0.84 2.95
CA ALA A 353 94.92 -1.06 1.59
C ALA A 353 95.91 -2.26 1.50
N PRO A 354 95.96 -3.04 0.40
CA PRO A 354 95.39 -2.82 -0.94
C PRO A 354 93.95 -3.34 -1.13
N TYR A 355 93.29 -3.79 -0.07
CA TYR A 355 91.91 -4.26 -0.10
C TYR A 355 90.91 -3.14 0.30
N ALA A 356 89.62 -3.41 0.14
CA ALA A 356 88.53 -2.56 0.61
C ALA A 356 88.08 -2.91 2.05
N CYS A 357 87.16 -2.14 2.62
CA CYS A 357 86.38 -2.61 3.79
C CYS A 357 85.48 -3.79 3.39
N ALA A 358 85.29 -4.76 4.29
CA ALA A 358 84.32 -5.85 4.18
C ALA A 358 83.40 -5.80 5.41
N GLY A 359 82.28 -5.08 5.28
CA GLY A 359 81.52 -4.64 6.45
C GLY A 359 82.34 -3.67 7.29
N ASP A 360 82.21 -3.75 8.61
CA ASP A 360 82.82 -2.82 9.57
C ASP A 360 84.31 -3.08 9.87
N VAL A 361 84.97 -3.90 9.07
CA VAL A 361 86.40 -4.24 9.17
C VAL A 361 87.10 -4.24 7.81
N CYS A 362 88.43 -4.24 7.80
CA CYS A 362 89.21 -4.39 6.56
C CYS A 362 89.16 -5.81 5.98
N ALA A 363 89.08 -5.94 4.65
CA ALA A 363 89.21 -7.22 3.95
C ALA A 363 90.68 -7.68 3.83
N SER A 364 90.90 -8.99 3.64
CA SER A 364 92.22 -9.62 3.57
C SER A 364 92.47 -10.49 2.32
N MET A 365 91.44 -10.70 1.50
CA MET A 365 91.48 -11.45 0.24
C MET A 365 90.36 -10.97 -0.69
N CYS A 366 90.47 -11.23 -2.00
CA CYS A 366 89.37 -11.00 -2.94
C CYS A 366 88.81 -12.32 -3.50
N VAL A 367 87.53 -12.33 -3.82
CA VAL A 367 86.87 -13.27 -4.74
C VAL A 367 86.16 -12.54 -5.89
N ILE A 368 85.92 -11.23 -5.73
CA ILE A 368 85.33 -10.32 -6.74
C ILE A 368 86.03 -8.96 -6.70
N ASP A 369 86.04 -8.25 -7.84
CA ASP A 369 86.77 -6.99 -8.04
C ASP A 369 86.47 -5.90 -7.00
N VAL A 370 85.26 -5.83 -6.45
CA VAL A 370 84.85 -4.78 -5.48
C VAL A 370 85.58 -4.89 -4.12
N GLN A 371 86.22 -6.02 -3.84
CA GLN A 371 87.05 -6.19 -2.63
C GLN A 371 88.48 -5.63 -2.81
N CYS A 372 88.82 -5.19 -4.01
CA CYS A 372 90.10 -4.59 -4.35
C CYS A 372 90.04 -3.05 -4.35
N ALA A 373 91.16 -2.41 -4.04
CA ALA A 373 91.32 -0.97 -4.30
C ALA A 373 91.19 -0.63 -5.80
N ALA A 374 90.72 0.58 -6.09
CA ALA A 374 90.42 1.04 -7.45
C ALA A 374 91.63 0.92 -8.41
N GLY A 375 91.35 0.54 -9.65
CA GLY A 375 92.36 0.30 -10.70
C GLY A 375 92.79 -1.17 -10.85
N GLN A 376 92.55 -1.99 -9.82
CA GLN A 376 92.81 -3.43 -9.84
C GLN A 376 91.59 -4.23 -10.32
N TYR A 377 91.77 -5.54 -10.54
CA TYR A 377 90.74 -6.57 -10.61
C TYR A 377 91.17 -7.81 -9.82
N CYS A 378 90.23 -8.69 -9.47
CA CYS A 378 90.55 -9.90 -8.72
C CYS A 378 91.00 -11.02 -9.66
N ALA A 379 92.26 -11.44 -9.55
CA ALA A 379 92.83 -12.58 -10.25
C ALA A 379 93.29 -13.65 -9.24
N ALA A 380 92.64 -14.81 -9.26
CA ALA A 380 93.01 -15.99 -8.45
C ALA A 380 93.22 -15.70 -6.94
N GLY A 381 92.41 -14.81 -6.36
CA GLY A 381 92.46 -14.45 -4.94
C GLY A 381 93.20 -13.14 -4.61
N ALA A 382 93.93 -12.58 -5.57
CA ALA A 382 94.74 -11.36 -5.40
C ALA A 382 94.30 -10.21 -6.31
N CYS A 383 94.50 -8.97 -5.85
CA CYS A 383 94.14 -7.75 -6.58
C CYS A 383 95.28 -7.29 -7.51
N VAL A 384 95.08 -7.33 -8.84
CA VAL A 384 96.12 -7.08 -9.85
C VAL A 384 95.70 -6.04 -10.92
N PRO A 385 96.63 -5.40 -11.67
CA PRO A 385 96.29 -4.30 -12.59
C PRO A 385 95.60 -4.72 -13.90
N LYS A 386 94.79 -3.82 -14.47
CA LYS A 386 94.06 -4.02 -15.74
C LYS A 386 94.89 -3.79 -17.01
N LYS A 387 94.49 -4.42 -18.12
CA LYS A 387 95.13 -4.47 -19.46
C LYS A 387 94.79 -3.28 -20.36
N ALA A 388 95.66 -3.00 -21.33
CA ALA A 388 95.47 -1.97 -22.36
C ALA A 388 94.60 -2.41 -23.56
N ALA A 389 94.18 -1.46 -24.38
CA ALA A 389 93.39 -1.71 -25.60
C ALA A 389 94.15 -2.55 -26.66
N ALA A 390 93.39 -3.22 -27.53
CA ALA A 390 93.82 -4.19 -28.55
C ALA A 390 94.59 -5.43 -28.03
N ALA A 391 94.90 -5.52 -26.73
CA ALA A 391 95.38 -6.75 -26.10
C ALA A 391 94.28 -7.82 -26.03
N SER A 392 94.67 -9.10 -25.90
CA SER A 392 93.70 -10.19 -25.73
C SER A 392 93.16 -10.29 -24.30
N CYS A 393 91.89 -10.65 -24.18
CA CYS A 393 91.13 -10.73 -22.93
C CYS A 393 90.22 -11.97 -22.90
N GLY A 394 90.02 -12.55 -21.72
CA GLY A 394 88.97 -13.56 -21.49
C GLY A 394 87.67 -12.94 -20.95
N GLY A 395 87.78 -11.86 -20.17
CA GLY A 395 86.66 -11.12 -19.59
C GLY A 395 86.82 -9.59 -19.69
N ALA A 396 85.68 -8.90 -19.64
CA ALA A 396 85.59 -7.44 -19.69
C ALA A 396 86.30 -6.73 -18.53
N ASN A 397 86.33 -7.36 -17.35
CA ASN A 397 86.99 -6.85 -16.15
C ASN A 397 88.51 -6.74 -16.27
N GLU A 398 89.13 -7.57 -17.11
CA GLU A 398 90.58 -7.52 -17.40
C GLU A 398 90.99 -6.24 -18.12
N CYS A 399 90.09 -5.61 -18.89
CA CYS A 399 90.41 -4.45 -19.72
C CYS A 399 90.26 -3.13 -18.95
N ALA A 400 91.21 -2.20 -19.10
CA ALA A 400 91.12 -0.86 -18.51
C ALA A 400 89.97 -0.02 -19.11
N SER A 401 89.52 -0.34 -20.33
CA SER A 401 88.30 0.21 -20.94
C SER A 401 87.01 -0.40 -20.40
N GLY A 402 87.08 -1.54 -19.70
CA GLY A 402 85.91 -2.32 -19.30
C GLY A 402 85.22 -3.09 -20.43
N PHE A 403 85.81 -3.15 -21.64
CA PHE A 403 85.20 -3.78 -22.81
C PHE A 403 86.12 -4.86 -23.41
N CYS A 404 85.70 -6.12 -23.33
CA CYS A 404 86.29 -7.23 -24.08
C CYS A 404 85.29 -7.65 -25.16
N VAL A 405 85.64 -7.43 -26.43
CA VAL A 405 84.79 -7.70 -27.60
C VAL A 405 85.61 -8.48 -28.61
N ASP A 406 85.09 -9.56 -29.18
CA ASP A 406 85.81 -10.46 -30.09
C ASP A 406 87.13 -11.01 -29.53
N GLY A 407 87.24 -11.13 -28.20
CA GLY A 407 88.47 -11.53 -27.49
C GLY A 407 89.56 -10.46 -27.43
N VAL A 408 89.29 -9.21 -27.85
CA VAL A 408 90.21 -8.08 -27.75
C VAL A 408 89.67 -6.97 -26.85
N CYS A 409 90.53 -6.31 -26.08
CA CYS A 409 90.17 -5.15 -25.28
C CYS A 409 89.80 -4.00 -26.22
N CYS A 410 88.52 -3.71 -26.34
CA CYS A 410 87.98 -2.75 -27.29
C CYS A 410 87.94 -1.32 -26.70
N ASN A 411 87.96 -0.31 -27.55
CA ASN A 411 87.84 1.09 -27.14
C ASN A 411 86.42 1.45 -26.65
N THR A 412 85.39 0.75 -27.12
CA THR A 412 83.99 0.86 -26.69
C THR A 412 83.33 -0.53 -26.64
N ALA A 413 82.10 -0.62 -26.14
CA ALA A 413 81.39 -1.89 -25.95
C ALA A 413 80.95 -2.61 -27.24
N CYS A 414 80.96 -1.95 -28.41
CA CYS A 414 80.33 -2.43 -29.66
C CYS A 414 78.88 -2.92 -29.53
N GLY A 415 78.10 -2.43 -28.56
CA GLY A 415 76.70 -2.83 -28.35
C GLY A 415 75.69 -2.29 -29.36
N GLY A 416 76.12 -1.83 -30.55
CA GLY A 416 75.23 -1.42 -31.63
C GLY A 416 75.02 -2.57 -32.62
N THR A 417 73.82 -2.68 -33.20
CA THR A 417 73.51 -3.70 -34.21
C THR A 417 74.48 -3.63 -35.40
N CYS A 418 74.94 -4.78 -35.89
CA CYS A 418 75.91 -4.90 -36.97
C CYS A 418 77.23 -4.20 -36.64
N GLN A 419 77.77 -4.40 -35.42
CA GLN A 419 79.07 -3.85 -34.99
C GLN A 419 79.98 -4.91 -34.38
N ALA A 420 81.26 -4.85 -34.75
CA ALA A 420 82.29 -5.73 -34.19
C ALA A 420 83.59 -4.96 -33.90
N CYS A 421 84.49 -5.55 -33.12
CA CYS A 421 85.77 -4.95 -32.76
C CYS A 421 86.96 -5.57 -33.51
N SER A 422 86.82 -6.83 -33.92
CA SER A 422 87.77 -7.58 -34.75
C SER A 422 87.67 -7.21 -36.23
N THR A 423 88.80 -7.20 -36.93
CA THR A 423 88.83 -6.99 -38.39
C THR A 423 88.12 -8.10 -39.16
N LEU A 424 88.13 -9.33 -38.63
CA LEU A 424 87.53 -10.51 -39.26
C LEU A 424 86.01 -10.36 -39.47
N LYS A 425 85.27 -9.90 -38.45
CA LYS A 425 83.81 -9.74 -38.52
C LYS A 425 83.38 -8.47 -39.27
N LYS A 426 84.13 -7.37 -39.09
CA LYS A 426 83.90 -6.10 -39.83
C LYS A 426 84.19 -6.19 -41.32
N GLY A 427 85.08 -7.11 -41.73
CA GLY A 427 85.70 -7.11 -43.06
C GLY A 427 86.64 -5.91 -43.32
N SER A 428 86.81 -4.99 -42.37
CA SER A 428 87.62 -3.77 -42.52
C SER A 428 88.07 -3.15 -41.18
N GLY A 429 88.96 -2.16 -41.25
CA GLY A 429 89.48 -1.43 -40.09
C GLY A 429 90.62 -2.15 -39.34
N ALA A 430 90.83 -1.80 -38.07
CA ALA A 430 91.83 -2.39 -37.18
C ALA A 430 91.18 -3.09 -35.96
N ASN A 431 91.91 -3.98 -35.29
CA ASN A 431 91.46 -4.61 -34.03
C ASN A 431 91.45 -3.59 -32.88
N GLY A 432 90.54 -3.76 -31.92
CA GLY A 432 90.44 -2.90 -30.73
C GLY A 432 89.70 -1.57 -30.95
N VAL A 433 89.26 -1.30 -32.19
CA VAL A 433 88.43 -0.14 -32.56
C VAL A 433 87.10 -0.63 -33.10
N CYS A 434 85.98 -0.16 -32.53
CA CYS A 434 84.65 -0.57 -33.00
C CYS A 434 84.32 -0.10 -34.42
N GLY A 435 83.52 -0.87 -35.17
CA GLY A 435 83.04 -0.50 -36.51
C GLY A 435 82.03 -1.49 -37.08
N SER A 436 81.41 -1.14 -38.21
CA SER A 436 80.28 -1.89 -38.78
C SER A 436 80.66 -3.21 -39.46
N ILE A 437 79.72 -4.16 -39.42
CA ILE A 437 79.76 -5.45 -40.13
C ILE A 437 79.36 -5.28 -41.60
N ALA A 438 79.91 -6.15 -42.47
CA ALA A 438 79.77 -6.04 -43.92
C ALA A 438 78.36 -6.34 -44.46
N LEU A 439 77.98 -5.66 -45.54
CA LEU A 439 76.72 -5.82 -46.27
C LEU A 439 76.48 -7.28 -46.69
N GLY A 440 75.29 -7.81 -46.39
CA GLY A 440 74.87 -9.15 -46.78
C GLY A 440 75.43 -10.28 -45.92
N SER A 441 76.02 -9.95 -44.76
CA SER A 441 76.52 -10.91 -43.78
C SER A 441 75.97 -10.61 -42.38
N ASP A 442 75.98 -11.60 -41.49
CA ASP A 442 75.59 -11.47 -40.09
C ASP A 442 76.34 -12.54 -39.26
N PRO A 443 77.60 -12.27 -38.86
CA PRO A 443 78.47 -13.27 -38.23
C PRO A 443 78.14 -13.50 -36.75
N ASP A 444 77.49 -12.54 -36.06
CA ASP A 444 77.10 -12.67 -34.65
C ASP A 444 75.58 -12.87 -34.46
N SER A 445 74.82 -13.00 -35.57
CA SER A 445 73.38 -13.28 -35.59
C SER A 445 72.53 -12.18 -34.97
N GLU A 446 72.89 -10.92 -35.24
CA GLU A 446 72.27 -9.72 -34.70
C GLU A 446 70.99 -9.32 -35.45
N CYS A 447 70.83 -9.81 -36.68
CA CYS A 447 69.70 -9.51 -37.56
C CYS A 447 68.73 -10.69 -37.65
N LEU A 448 67.61 -10.57 -36.93
CA LEU A 448 66.47 -11.48 -37.12
C LEU A 448 65.82 -11.28 -38.49
N ASP A 449 65.56 -12.37 -39.21
CA ASP A 449 64.60 -12.36 -40.33
C ASP A 449 63.18 -12.28 -39.75
N LEU A 450 62.51 -11.15 -39.98
CA LEU A 450 61.12 -10.92 -39.57
C LEU A 450 60.11 -11.44 -40.62
N GLY A 451 60.59 -12.06 -41.68
CA GLY A 451 59.80 -12.68 -42.74
C GLY A 451 59.11 -11.68 -43.67
N ALA A 452 58.94 -12.07 -44.93
CA ALA A 452 58.26 -11.27 -45.96
C ALA A 452 56.92 -10.63 -45.52
N PRO A 453 56.04 -11.27 -44.71
CA PRO A 453 54.79 -10.65 -44.26
C PRO A 453 54.96 -9.37 -43.41
N SER A 454 56.09 -9.19 -42.73
CA SER A 454 56.36 -7.96 -41.98
C SER A 454 56.91 -6.82 -42.84
N CYS A 455 57.50 -7.14 -44.00
CA CYS A 455 58.40 -6.28 -44.77
C CYS A 455 59.59 -5.72 -43.99
N GLY A 456 59.86 -6.25 -42.79
CA GLY A 456 60.91 -5.82 -41.87
C GLY A 456 62.29 -6.30 -42.32
N THR A 457 63.10 -6.75 -41.36
CA THR A 457 64.47 -7.18 -41.61
C THR A 457 64.55 -8.56 -42.25
N ASN A 458 65.50 -8.77 -43.16
CA ASN A 458 65.64 -10.01 -43.95
C ASN A 458 66.82 -10.91 -43.50
N GLY A 459 67.27 -10.78 -42.25
CA GLY A 459 68.27 -11.67 -41.66
C GLY A 459 69.76 -11.37 -41.95
N VAL A 460 70.11 -10.17 -42.47
CA VAL A 460 71.51 -9.78 -42.74
C VAL A 460 71.78 -8.29 -42.46
N CYS A 461 73.04 -7.93 -42.23
CA CYS A 461 73.48 -6.53 -42.07
C CYS A 461 73.50 -5.75 -43.39
N ASN A 462 73.22 -4.44 -43.32
CA ASN A 462 73.18 -3.53 -44.47
C ASN A 462 74.52 -2.84 -44.79
N GLY A 463 75.61 -3.18 -44.09
CA GLY A 463 76.94 -2.56 -44.26
C GLY A 463 77.12 -1.18 -43.60
N ALA A 464 76.06 -0.60 -43.02
CA ALA A 464 76.04 0.73 -42.43
C ALA A 464 75.74 0.74 -40.91
N GLY A 465 75.78 -0.42 -40.24
CA GLY A 465 75.49 -0.53 -38.80
C GLY A 465 74.00 -0.68 -38.48
N ALA A 466 73.23 -1.31 -39.36
CA ALA A 466 71.86 -1.75 -39.11
C ALA A 466 71.51 -2.97 -39.98
N CYS A 467 70.38 -3.61 -39.71
CA CYS A 467 69.90 -4.72 -40.53
C CYS A 467 69.28 -4.26 -41.86
N GLN A 468 69.40 -5.10 -42.89
CA GLN A 468 68.78 -4.90 -44.20
C GLN A 468 67.28 -5.26 -44.14
N LEU A 469 66.47 -4.57 -44.96
CA LEU A 469 65.02 -4.76 -45.06
C LEU A 469 64.62 -5.55 -46.32
N TYR A 470 63.41 -6.13 -46.31
CA TYR A 470 62.81 -6.75 -47.50
C TYR A 470 62.62 -5.75 -48.64
N ALA A 471 62.87 -6.21 -49.87
CA ALA A 471 62.83 -5.38 -51.07
C ALA A 471 61.40 -4.94 -51.45
N ALA A 472 61.31 -3.85 -52.22
CA ALA A 472 60.03 -3.37 -52.76
C ALA A 472 59.41 -4.39 -53.74
N GLY A 473 58.10 -4.60 -53.63
CA GLY A 473 57.32 -5.52 -54.47
C GLY A 473 57.16 -6.95 -53.92
N THR A 474 57.84 -7.32 -52.82
CA THR A 474 57.61 -8.60 -52.13
C THR A 474 56.17 -8.66 -51.59
N VAL A 475 55.42 -9.73 -51.87
CA VAL A 475 54.06 -9.92 -51.31
C VAL A 475 54.14 -10.18 -49.81
N CYS A 476 53.38 -9.42 -49.02
CA CYS A 476 53.41 -9.46 -47.56
C CYS A 476 52.12 -10.03 -46.96
N VAL A 477 50.97 -9.39 -47.20
CA VAL A 477 49.67 -10.02 -46.89
C VAL A 477 49.16 -10.73 -48.14
N ALA A 478 49.12 -12.06 -48.05
CA ALA A 478 48.45 -12.90 -49.01
C ALA A 478 46.91 -12.80 -48.84
N SER A 479 46.21 -13.91 -49.01
CA SER A 479 45.03 -13.88 -49.88
C SER A 479 43.69 -14.03 -49.13
N SER A 480 42.84 -12.99 -49.07
CA SER A 480 41.49 -13.04 -48.43
C SER A 480 40.28 -12.39 -49.18
N CYS A 481 39.08 -12.97 -49.04
CA CYS A 481 37.77 -12.31 -49.24
C CYS A 481 36.79 -12.97 -48.27
N THR A 482 36.18 -12.18 -47.39
CA THR A 482 35.25 -12.71 -46.37
C THR A 482 33.92 -11.97 -46.38
N GLY A 483 32.82 -12.74 -46.35
CA GLY A 483 31.46 -12.20 -46.38
C GLY A 483 31.14 -11.47 -47.69
N SER A 484 31.36 -10.15 -47.70
CA SER A 484 30.93 -9.22 -48.76
C SER A 484 32.06 -8.30 -49.27
N THR A 485 33.31 -8.50 -48.83
CA THR A 485 34.44 -7.61 -49.15
C THR A 485 35.66 -8.43 -49.55
N GLN A 486 36.20 -8.13 -50.74
CA GLN A 486 37.45 -8.65 -51.27
C GLN A 486 38.64 -7.76 -50.90
N THR A 487 39.81 -8.39 -50.78
CA THR A 487 41.13 -7.77 -50.88
C THR A 487 41.72 -8.15 -52.29
N ASN A 488 42.31 -7.23 -53.10
CA ASN A 488 42.84 -7.33 -54.51
C ASN A 488 44.40 -7.42 -54.90
N ALA A 489 45.41 -6.93 -54.12
CA ALA A 489 46.82 -7.43 -53.87
C ALA A 489 47.61 -6.60 -52.76
N ASP A 490 48.48 -7.18 -51.89
CA ASP A 490 49.25 -6.46 -50.79
C ASP A 490 50.80 -6.64 -50.89
N THR A 491 51.62 -5.58 -50.82
CA THR A 491 53.10 -5.68 -51.11
C THR A 491 54.02 -4.72 -50.33
N CYS A 492 55.27 -5.12 -50.09
CA CYS A 492 56.31 -4.33 -49.42
C CYS A 492 56.75 -3.10 -50.24
N ASN A 493 56.97 -1.98 -49.55
CA ASN A 493 57.43 -0.73 -50.17
C ASN A 493 58.96 -0.53 -50.19
N GLY A 494 59.75 -1.48 -49.67
CA GLY A 494 61.20 -1.37 -49.53
C GLY A 494 61.70 -0.44 -48.40
N MET A 495 60.78 0.12 -47.60
CA MET A 495 61.05 1.03 -46.47
C MET A 495 60.52 0.45 -45.15
N GLY A 496 60.45 -0.88 -45.03
CA GLY A 496 60.04 -1.56 -43.79
C GLY A 496 58.52 -1.71 -43.59
N ALA A 497 57.69 -1.35 -44.58
CA ALA A 497 56.24 -1.45 -44.45
C ALA A 497 55.61 -2.27 -45.58
N CYS A 498 54.69 -3.14 -45.20
CA CYS A 498 53.67 -3.69 -46.09
C CYS A 498 52.74 -2.54 -46.48
N ALA A 499 52.79 -2.13 -47.75
CA ALA A 499 51.88 -1.11 -48.24
C ALA A 499 50.51 -1.75 -48.41
N ASP A 500 49.55 -1.31 -47.60
CA ASP A 500 48.14 -1.63 -47.78
C ASP A 500 47.77 -1.35 -49.23
N GLY A 501 47.46 -2.43 -49.90
CA GLY A 501 46.70 -2.40 -51.10
C GLY A 501 45.34 -1.80 -50.79
N GLY A 502 44.48 -2.49 -50.04
CA GLY A 502 43.13 -2.05 -49.66
C GLY A 502 41.99 -3.06 -49.81
N THR A 503 40.85 -2.64 -50.38
CA THR A 503 39.63 -3.45 -50.51
C THR A 503 38.80 -3.15 -51.76
N LYS A 504 37.96 -4.12 -52.16
CA LYS A 504 36.87 -4.02 -53.15
C LYS A 504 35.59 -4.60 -52.55
N ALA A 505 34.49 -3.86 -52.56
CA ALA A 505 33.19 -4.40 -52.16
C ALA A 505 32.64 -5.40 -53.20
N CYS A 506 32.02 -6.49 -52.74
CA CYS A 506 31.40 -7.51 -53.58
C CYS A 506 29.88 -7.32 -53.75
N ALA A 507 29.26 -6.51 -52.88
CA ALA A 507 27.82 -6.27 -52.88
C ALA A 507 27.30 -5.89 -54.28
N PRO A 508 26.18 -6.48 -54.74
CA PRO A 508 25.23 -7.29 -53.96
C PRO A 508 25.58 -8.79 -53.83
N TYR A 509 26.74 -9.24 -54.34
CA TYR A 509 27.19 -10.64 -54.29
C TYR A 509 28.14 -10.92 -53.10
N ALA A 510 28.14 -12.17 -52.64
CA ALA A 510 29.03 -12.66 -51.59
C ALA A 510 30.44 -13.02 -52.12
N CYS A 511 31.40 -13.21 -51.22
CA CYS A 511 32.72 -13.75 -51.55
C CYS A 511 32.64 -15.19 -52.10
N GLY A 512 33.49 -15.50 -53.08
CA GLY A 512 33.83 -16.86 -53.49
C GLY A 512 35.06 -17.39 -52.74
N ALA A 513 35.82 -18.30 -53.36
CA ALA A 513 37.09 -18.80 -52.85
C ALA A 513 38.24 -17.76 -52.97
N GLY A 514 37.95 -16.50 -52.62
CA GLY A 514 38.93 -15.43 -52.46
C GLY A 514 38.71 -14.15 -53.25
N THR A 515 37.81 -14.18 -54.21
CA THR A 515 37.41 -12.98 -54.96
C THR A 515 35.90 -12.82 -54.87
N CYS A 516 35.39 -11.63 -55.18
CA CYS A 516 33.94 -11.43 -55.25
C CYS A 516 33.30 -12.38 -56.27
N LYS A 517 32.17 -13.02 -55.90
CA LYS A 517 31.27 -13.60 -56.91
C LYS A 517 30.68 -12.46 -57.75
N GLN A 518 30.26 -12.78 -58.97
CA GLN A 518 29.71 -11.80 -59.94
C GLN A 518 28.31 -12.19 -60.43
N THR A 519 27.75 -13.30 -59.92
CA THR A 519 26.42 -13.87 -60.21
C THR A 519 25.94 -14.65 -58.98
N CYS A 520 24.63 -14.95 -58.90
CA CYS A 520 24.06 -15.84 -57.89
C CYS A 520 23.29 -17.02 -58.50
N VAL A 521 23.24 -18.14 -57.77
CA VAL A 521 22.33 -19.27 -58.03
C VAL A 521 21.42 -19.58 -56.83
N ALA A 522 21.76 -19.10 -55.63
CA ALA A 522 20.91 -19.11 -54.45
C ALA A 522 21.08 -17.82 -53.62
N ASP A 523 20.18 -17.56 -52.66
CA ASP A 523 20.30 -16.44 -51.69
C ASP A 523 21.67 -16.41 -50.97
N ALA A 524 22.31 -17.57 -50.78
CA ALA A 524 23.64 -17.69 -50.16
C ALA A 524 24.82 -17.18 -51.02
N ASP A 525 24.59 -16.88 -52.31
CA ASP A 525 25.56 -16.16 -53.14
C ASP A 525 25.38 -14.63 -53.07
N CYS A 526 24.35 -14.16 -52.35
CA CYS A 526 24.06 -12.75 -52.14
C CYS A 526 24.54 -12.26 -50.77
N THR A 527 24.81 -10.95 -50.67
CA THR A 527 25.11 -10.34 -49.36
C THR A 527 23.85 -10.28 -48.51
N SER A 528 23.99 -10.47 -47.19
CA SER A 528 22.87 -10.53 -46.25
C SER A 528 21.93 -9.32 -46.38
N GLY A 529 20.62 -9.59 -46.43
CA GLY A 529 19.60 -8.59 -46.76
C GLY A 529 19.21 -8.56 -48.24
N ASN A 530 19.91 -9.28 -49.12
CA ASN A 530 19.50 -9.51 -50.51
C ASN A 530 19.00 -10.95 -50.73
N ALA A 531 18.11 -11.13 -51.71
CA ALA A 531 17.68 -12.41 -52.27
C ALA A 531 18.26 -12.60 -53.67
N CYS A 532 18.46 -13.84 -54.12
CA CYS A 532 18.81 -14.14 -55.50
C CYS A 532 17.53 -14.24 -56.35
N VAL A 533 17.25 -13.20 -57.13
CA VAL A 533 16.06 -13.13 -58.00
C VAL A 533 16.54 -13.11 -59.45
N ASN A 534 16.21 -14.15 -60.21
CA ASN A 534 16.59 -14.32 -61.62
C ASN A 534 18.11 -14.20 -61.88
N GLY A 535 18.94 -14.71 -60.96
CA GLY A 535 20.41 -14.71 -61.07
C GLY A 535 21.10 -13.41 -60.62
N ILE A 536 20.34 -12.42 -60.15
CA ILE A 536 20.82 -11.13 -59.63
C ILE A 536 20.43 -10.99 -58.16
N CYS A 537 21.33 -10.46 -57.34
CA CYS A 537 21.07 -10.19 -55.92
C CYS A 537 20.40 -8.83 -55.71
N GLY A 538 19.25 -8.79 -55.03
CA GLY A 538 18.51 -7.55 -54.72
C GLY A 538 17.77 -7.58 -53.37
N THR A 539 17.49 -6.41 -52.78
CA THR A 539 17.15 -6.27 -51.36
C THR A 539 15.78 -6.82 -50.95
N LYS A 540 15.71 -7.48 -49.79
CA LYS A 540 14.47 -7.95 -49.14
C LYS A 540 13.71 -6.80 -48.47
N LYS A 541 12.37 -6.83 -48.59
CA LYS A 541 11.42 -5.81 -48.10
C LYS A 541 11.21 -5.90 -46.58
N PRO A 542 11.05 -4.77 -45.86
CA PRO A 542 10.83 -4.78 -44.41
C PRO A 542 9.39 -5.16 -44.03
N LEU A 543 9.19 -5.48 -42.74
CA LEU A 543 7.88 -5.83 -42.18
C LEU A 543 6.79 -4.80 -42.51
N GLY A 544 5.58 -5.28 -42.75
CA GLY A 544 4.41 -4.49 -43.12
C GLY A 544 4.37 -4.00 -44.57
N THR A 545 5.44 -4.22 -45.35
CA THR A 545 5.50 -3.90 -46.79
C THR A 545 4.78 -4.96 -47.61
N ALA A 546 4.14 -4.59 -48.72
CA ALA A 546 3.48 -5.54 -49.62
C ALA A 546 4.47 -6.49 -50.33
N CYS A 547 4.07 -7.76 -50.50
CA CYS A 547 4.88 -8.86 -51.04
C CYS A 547 4.04 -9.84 -51.87
N ALA A 548 4.69 -10.64 -52.73
CA ALA A 548 4.05 -11.73 -53.48
C ALA A 548 4.64 -13.10 -53.13
N ALA A 549 5.95 -13.17 -52.84
CA ALA A 549 6.62 -14.39 -52.39
C ALA A 549 7.29 -14.20 -51.03
N ALA A 550 7.32 -15.28 -50.24
CA ALA A 550 7.82 -15.30 -48.87
C ALA A 550 9.29 -14.80 -48.77
N ASN A 551 10.17 -15.22 -49.67
CA ASN A 551 11.58 -14.85 -49.70
C ASN A 551 11.85 -13.38 -50.12
N GLU A 552 10.85 -12.64 -50.60
CA GLU A 552 10.99 -11.20 -50.79
C GLU A 552 11.07 -10.44 -49.46
N CYS A 553 10.59 -11.01 -48.37
CA CYS A 553 10.50 -10.37 -47.06
C CYS A 553 11.74 -10.62 -46.21
N GLN A 554 12.16 -9.63 -45.41
CA GLN A 554 13.31 -9.74 -44.50
C GLN A 554 13.14 -10.86 -43.46
N SER A 555 11.89 -11.13 -43.06
CA SER A 555 11.48 -12.25 -42.20
C SER A 555 11.36 -13.59 -42.91
N ASN A 556 11.35 -13.60 -44.24
CA ASN A 556 10.94 -14.71 -45.11
C ASN A 556 9.48 -15.18 -44.94
N PHE A 557 8.57 -14.35 -44.41
CA PHE A 557 7.12 -14.64 -44.39
C PHE A 557 6.32 -13.54 -45.09
N CYS A 558 5.44 -13.93 -46.00
CA CYS A 558 4.49 -13.06 -46.68
C CYS A 558 3.08 -13.55 -46.37
N VAL A 559 2.32 -12.78 -45.59
CA VAL A 559 1.01 -13.17 -45.02
C VAL A 559 0.08 -11.96 -45.10
N ASP A 560 -1.20 -12.15 -45.46
CA ASP A 560 -2.10 -11.06 -45.88
C ASP A 560 -1.55 -10.18 -47.03
N GLY A 561 -0.63 -10.72 -47.82
CA GLY A 561 0.10 -9.96 -48.83
C GLY A 561 1.09 -8.92 -48.26
N VAL A 562 1.37 -8.94 -46.94
CA VAL A 562 2.39 -8.10 -46.28
C VAL A 562 3.50 -8.94 -45.65
N CYS A 563 4.70 -8.38 -45.58
CA CYS A 563 5.84 -9.02 -44.92
C CYS A 563 5.58 -9.14 -43.42
N CYS A 564 5.51 -10.36 -42.92
CA CYS A 564 5.09 -10.69 -41.56
C CYS A 564 6.25 -11.19 -40.71
N ASP A 565 6.26 -10.97 -39.39
CA ASP A 565 7.29 -11.48 -38.48
C ASP A 565 7.32 -13.01 -38.37
N THR A 566 6.17 -13.66 -38.61
CA THR A 566 5.92 -15.10 -38.52
C THR A 566 4.87 -15.53 -39.56
N THR A 567 4.44 -16.80 -39.56
CA THR A 567 3.53 -17.35 -40.58
C THR A 567 2.04 -17.07 -40.35
N CYS A 568 1.63 -16.59 -39.17
CA CYS A 568 0.22 -16.57 -38.71
C CYS A 568 -0.59 -17.84 -39.04
N SER A 569 0.02 -19.00 -38.87
CA SER A 569 -0.61 -20.30 -39.15
C SER A 569 -1.39 -20.88 -37.97
N GLY A 570 -1.71 -20.08 -36.95
CA GLY A 570 -2.65 -20.43 -35.89
C GLY A 570 -4.07 -19.98 -36.23
N LEU A 571 -5.08 -20.66 -35.69
CA LEU A 571 -6.48 -20.31 -35.89
C LEU A 571 -6.76 -18.88 -35.39
N CYS A 572 -7.51 -18.08 -36.14
CA CYS A 572 -7.81 -16.69 -35.82
C CYS A 572 -6.55 -15.82 -35.67
N GLN A 573 -5.58 -15.96 -36.59
CA GLN A 573 -4.37 -15.13 -36.63
C GLN A 573 -4.20 -14.44 -37.98
N ALA A 574 -3.92 -13.15 -37.94
CA ALA A 574 -3.66 -12.33 -39.11
C ALA A 574 -2.42 -11.45 -38.91
N CYS A 575 -1.85 -10.93 -40.00
CA CYS A 575 -0.67 -10.08 -39.95
C CYS A 575 -0.94 -8.62 -40.36
N SER A 576 -1.95 -8.41 -41.18
CA SER A 576 -2.48 -7.10 -41.53
C SER A 576 -3.18 -6.45 -40.34
N ALA A 577 -2.96 -5.15 -40.19
CA ALA A 577 -3.64 -4.31 -39.20
C ALA A 577 -5.17 -4.35 -39.33
N ALA A 578 -5.67 -4.48 -40.57
CA ALA A 578 -7.09 -4.43 -40.90
C ALA A 578 -7.90 -5.64 -40.38
N LYS A 579 -7.25 -6.78 -40.10
CA LYS A 579 -7.91 -8.01 -39.64
C LYS A 579 -7.79 -8.26 -38.13
N LYS A 580 -6.74 -7.71 -37.51
CA LYS A 580 -6.44 -7.85 -36.08
C LYS A 580 -7.27 -6.92 -35.20
N GLY A 581 -7.22 -7.18 -33.89
CA GLY A 581 -7.69 -6.25 -32.87
C GLY A 581 -7.11 -4.83 -33.02
N GLY A 582 -7.98 -3.82 -32.84
CA GLY A 582 -7.66 -2.41 -33.03
C GLY A 582 -6.47 -1.95 -32.18
N GLY A 583 -5.49 -1.32 -32.83
CA GLY A 583 -4.19 -0.93 -32.24
C GLY A 583 -2.98 -1.64 -32.86
N SER A 584 -3.20 -2.69 -33.67
CA SER A 584 -2.14 -3.47 -34.33
C SER A 584 -1.63 -2.82 -35.63
N THR A 585 -0.32 -2.90 -35.90
CA THR A 585 0.31 -2.48 -37.18
C THR A 585 0.40 -3.64 -38.19
N ASN A 586 0.62 -3.35 -39.48
CA ASN A 586 0.94 -4.39 -40.48
C ASN A 586 2.30 -5.02 -40.18
N GLY A 587 2.41 -6.34 -40.34
CA GLY A 587 3.70 -7.04 -40.35
C GLY A 587 4.15 -7.68 -39.03
N THR A 588 3.36 -7.51 -37.97
CA THR A 588 3.47 -8.31 -36.73
C THR A 588 2.32 -9.31 -36.68
N CYS A 589 2.54 -10.57 -36.36
CA CYS A 589 1.43 -11.51 -36.24
C CYS A 589 0.62 -11.28 -34.96
N GLY A 590 -0.69 -11.47 -35.03
CA GLY A 590 -1.55 -11.31 -33.86
C GLY A 590 -2.94 -11.89 -34.07
N VAL A 591 -3.68 -11.98 -32.97
CA VAL A 591 -5.06 -12.47 -32.96
C VAL A 591 -6.00 -11.55 -33.75
N ILE A 592 -6.88 -12.18 -34.52
CA ILE A 592 -8.05 -11.55 -35.12
C ILE A 592 -8.94 -10.98 -34.01
N LEU A 593 -9.62 -9.86 -34.29
CA LEU A 593 -10.45 -9.15 -33.32
C LEU A 593 -11.56 -10.06 -32.76
N VAL A 594 -11.82 -9.96 -31.45
CA VAL A 594 -12.94 -10.68 -30.82
C VAL A 594 -14.27 -10.25 -31.46
N GLY A 595 -15.09 -11.22 -31.88
CA GLY A 595 -16.35 -10.95 -32.56
C GLY A 595 -16.21 -10.61 -34.06
N THR A 596 -15.04 -10.85 -34.69
CA THR A 596 -14.89 -10.84 -36.15
C THR A 596 -14.29 -12.15 -36.66
N ASP A 597 -14.47 -12.42 -37.94
CA ASP A 597 -13.79 -13.51 -38.67
C ASP A 597 -13.58 -13.07 -40.14
N PRO A 598 -12.47 -12.36 -40.45
CA PRO A 598 -12.19 -11.82 -41.78
C PRO A 598 -11.48 -12.81 -42.72
N ASP A 599 -11.04 -13.97 -42.22
CA ASP A 599 -10.44 -15.06 -43.02
C ASP A 599 -11.32 -16.30 -43.12
N ASN A 600 -12.48 -16.30 -42.46
CA ASN A 600 -13.51 -17.34 -42.48
C ASN A 600 -13.01 -18.68 -41.91
N GLU A 601 -12.32 -18.62 -40.77
CA GLU A 601 -11.79 -19.78 -40.05
C GLU A 601 -12.79 -20.40 -39.07
N CYS A 602 -13.84 -19.65 -38.70
CA CYS A 602 -14.82 -19.99 -37.67
C CYS A 602 -16.22 -20.15 -38.25
N THR A 603 -16.69 -21.39 -38.37
CA THR A 603 -18.08 -21.67 -38.76
C THR A 603 -19.04 -21.46 -37.57
N ASP A 604 -20.16 -20.77 -37.78
CA ASP A 604 -21.28 -20.75 -36.83
C ASP A 604 -21.99 -22.11 -36.81
N GLN A 605 -22.10 -22.71 -35.63
CA GLN A 605 -22.81 -23.97 -35.37
C GLN A 605 -24.23 -23.73 -34.85
N GLY A 606 -24.64 -22.45 -34.69
CA GLY A 606 -25.95 -22.03 -34.21
C GLY A 606 -26.16 -22.23 -32.71
N VAL A 607 -26.85 -21.29 -32.06
CA VAL A 607 -27.03 -21.27 -30.60
C VAL A 607 -27.60 -22.58 -30.01
N MET A 608 -28.42 -23.30 -30.78
CA MET A 608 -29.02 -24.59 -30.37
C MET A 608 -27.98 -25.69 -30.09
N THR A 609 -26.78 -25.63 -30.70
CA THR A 609 -25.69 -26.58 -30.44
C THR A 609 -24.76 -26.11 -29.32
N CYS A 610 -24.82 -24.83 -28.94
CA CYS A 610 -23.84 -24.16 -28.09
C CYS A 610 -22.38 -24.18 -28.59
N GLY A 611 -22.15 -24.57 -29.85
CA GLY A 611 -20.82 -24.68 -30.46
C GLY A 611 -20.18 -23.31 -30.74
N THR A 612 -19.36 -23.23 -31.79
CA THR A 612 -18.76 -21.97 -32.22
C THR A 612 -19.82 -21.02 -32.80
N ASN A 613 -19.70 -19.72 -32.54
CA ASN A 613 -20.70 -18.71 -32.91
C ASN A 613 -20.40 -17.97 -34.24
N GLY A 614 -19.44 -18.47 -35.02
CA GLY A 614 -19.02 -17.86 -36.28
C GLY A 614 -17.96 -16.76 -36.18
N PHE A 615 -17.37 -16.53 -34.99
CA PHE A 615 -16.40 -15.46 -34.78
C PHE A 615 -15.15 -15.92 -34.02
N CYS A 616 -14.07 -15.16 -34.15
CA CYS A 616 -12.87 -15.34 -33.35
C CYS A 616 -13.06 -14.84 -31.91
N SER A 617 -12.40 -15.51 -30.97
CA SER A 617 -12.44 -15.21 -29.53
C SER A 617 -11.56 -14.04 -29.09
N GLY A 618 -10.73 -13.51 -29.99
CA GLY A 618 -9.61 -12.64 -29.61
C GLY A 618 -8.47 -13.36 -28.87
N MET A 619 -8.49 -14.69 -28.80
CA MET A 619 -7.49 -15.51 -28.07
C MET A 619 -6.86 -16.62 -28.94
N GLY A 620 -6.95 -16.52 -30.27
CA GLY A 620 -6.42 -17.53 -31.20
C GLY A 620 -7.28 -18.79 -31.27
N SER A 621 -8.59 -18.65 -31.10
CA SER A 621 -9.58 -19.72 -31.17
C SER A 621 -10.92 -19.17 -31.68
N CYS A 622 -11.81 -20.05 -32.14
CA CYS A 622 -13.20 -19.67 -32.40
C CYS A 622 -13.96 -19.50 -31.07
N GLN A 623 -14.75 -18.44 -30.98
CA GLN A 623 -15.61 -18.15 -29.84
C GLN A 623 -16.79 -19.14 -29.79
N LEU A 624 -17.08 -19.67 -28.60
CA LEU A 624 -18.28 -20.47 -28.33
C LEU A 624 -19.47 -19.57 -27.97
N TYR A 625 -20.70 -20.07 -28.13
CA TYR A 625 -21.87 -19.40 -27.57
C TYR A 625 -21.73 -19.23 -26.04
N PRO A 626 -21.94 -18.01 -25.51
CA PRO A 626 -21.59 -17.69 -24.13
C PRO A 626 -22.46 -18.42 -23.12
N ALA A 627 -21.95 -18.56 -21.89
CA ALA A 627 -22.70 -19.14 -20.78
C ALA A 627 -24.02 -18.39 -20.55
N GLY A 628 -25.13 -19.13 -20.43
CA GLY A 628 -26.48 -18.57 -20.29
C GLY A 628 -27.19 -18.24 -21.61
N ALA A 629 -26.56 -18.40 -22.78
CA ALA A 629 -27.26 -18.28 -24.07
C ALA A 629 -28.32 -19.39 -24.19
N ALA A 630 -29.57 -19.03 -24.51
CA ALA A 630 -30.67 -20.00 -24.59
C ALA A 630 -30.57 -20.83 -25.88
N CYS A 631 -30.26 -22.12 -25.73
CA CYS A 631 -30.20 -23.10 -26.81
C CYS A 631 -31.56 -23.78 -27.05
N VAL A 632 -32.41 -23.87 -26.02
CA VAL A 632 -33.84 -24.17 -26.16
C VAL A 632 -34.63 -23.11 -25.37
N ALA A 633 -35.71 -22.60 -25.95
CA ALA A 633 -36.53 -21.58 -25.31
C ALA A 633 -37.49 -22.17 -24.26
N ALA A 634 -37.58 -21.50 -23.10
CA ALA A 634 -38.58 -21.81 -22.08
C ALA A 634 -40.00 -21.76 -22.66
N SER A 635 -40.83 -22.75 -22.32
CA SER A 635 -42.17 -22.89 -22.88
C SER A 635 -43.18 -23.42 -21.86
N CYS A 636 -44.39 -22.87 -21.89
CA CYS A 636 -45.50 -23.32 -21.06
C CYS A 636 -46.37 -24.36 -21.80
N SER A 637 -46.60 -25.51 -21.17
CA SER A 637 -47.60 -26.50 -21.60
C SER A 637 -48.61 -26.72 -20.47
N GLY A 638 -49.81 -26.14 -20.63
CA GLY A 638 -50.83 -26.15 -19.58
C GLY A 638 -50.36 -25.46 -18.30
N ALA A 639 -50.25 -26.23 -17.21
CA ALA A 639 -49.78 -25.76 -15.90
C ALA A 639 -48.31 -26.13 -15.60
N THR A 640 -47.53 -26.55 -16.61
CA THR A 640 -46.12 -26.94 -16.48
C THR A 640 -45.23 -26.05 -17.34
N LEU A 641 -44.16 -25.54 -16.74
CA LEU A 641 -43.07 -24.85 -17.42
C LEU A 641 -41.98 -25.85 -17.80
N THR A 642 -41.63 -25.94 -19.08
CA THR A 642 -40.28 -26.38 -19.49
C THR A 642 -39.38 -25.14 -19.42
N LYS A 643 -38.28 -25.22 -18.68
CA LYS A 643 -37.34 -24.10 -18.54
C LYS A 643 -36.55 -23.89 -19.84
N ALA A 644 -35.78 -22.80 -19.90
CA ALA A 644 -34.90 -22.54 -21.04
C ALA A 644 -33.60 -23.31 -20.83
N ASP A 645 -33.28 -24.20 -21.76
CA ASP A 645 -32.00 -24.88 -21.77
C ASP A 645 -30.95 -23.87 -22.20
N THR A 646 -29.81 -23.86 -21.51
CA THR A 646 -28.78 -22.84 -21.72
C THR A 646 -27.42 -23.45 -22.00
N CYS A 647 -26.65 -22.74 -22.80
CA CYS A 647 -25.25 -23.03 -23.04
C CYS A 647 -24.45 -22.87 -21.74
N ASN A 648 -23.60 -23.85 -21.43
CA ASN A 648 -22.67 -23.77 -20.31
C ASN A 648 -21.42 -22.90 -20.61
N GLY A 649 -21.31 -22.29 -21.80
CA GLY A 649 -20.13 -21.58 -22.27
C GLY A 649 -18.94 -22.47 -22.65
N MET A 650 -19.10 -23.79 -22.57
CA MET A 650 -18.08 -24.82 -22.85
C MET A 650 -18.51 -25.78 -23.98
N GLY A 651 -19.47 -25.38 -24.82
CA GLY A 651 -19.89 -26.15 -25.99
C GLY A 651 -21.10 -27.08 -25.79
N ALA A 652 -21.80 -27.02 -24.65
CA ALA A 652 -22.95 -27.90 -24.39
C ALA A 652 -24.22 -27.14 -23.99
N CYS A 653 -25.33 -27.53 -24.60
CA CYS A 653 -26.69 -27.15 -24.20
C CYS A 653 -27.14 -28.04 -23.02
N ILE A 654 -27.59 -27.44 -21.91
CA ILE A 654 -27.95 -28.15 -20.69
C ILE A 654 -29.45 -28.05 -20.42
N ASP A 655 -30.12 -29.21 -20.35
CA ASP A 655 -31.53 -29.36 -19.98
C ASP A 655 -31.79 -28.74 -18.59
N ALA A 656 -32.62 -27.70 -18.56
CA ALA A 656 -32.98 -27.00 -17.33
C ALA A 656 -34.19 -27.64 -16.61
N GLY A 657 -34.84 -28.62 -17.25
CA GLY A 657 -35.91 -29.44 -16.71
C GLY A 657 -37.28 -28.79 -16.72
N THR A 658 -38.28 -29.56 -16.28
CA THR A 658 -39.67 -29.08 -16.13
C THR A 658 -39.99 -28.72 -14.69
N GLN A 659 -40.94 -27.80 -14.51
CA GLN A 659 -41.45 -27.35 -13.23
C GLN A 659 -42.98 -27.23 -13.29
N PRO A 660 -43.74 -27.94 -12.43
CA PRO A 660 -45.17 -27.69 -12.29
C PRO A 660 -45.38 -26.32 -11.63
N CYS A 661 -46.28 -25.52 -12.18
CA CYS A 661 -46.57 -24.17 -11.68
C CYS A 661 -47.66 -24.14 -10.59
N ALA A 662 -48.41 -25.23 -10.41
CA ALA A 662 -49.47 -25.33 -9.42
C ALA A 662 -48.96 -24.95 -8.00
N PRO A 663 -49.68 -24.10 -7.24
CA PRO A 663 -51.08 -23.69 -7.43
C PRO A 663 -51.32 -22.54 -8.43
N TYR A 664 -50.29 -22.04 -9.12
CA TYR A 664 -50.37 -20.96 -10.11
C TYR A 664 -50.47 -21.47 -11.56
N THR A 665 -50.78 -20.59 -12.51
CA THR A 665 -50.71 -20.90 -13.96
C THR A 665 -49.30 -20.72 -14.53
N CYS A 666 -49.00 -21.46 -15.59
CA CYS A 666 -47.88 -21.15 -16.48
C CYS A 666 -48.34 -20.07 -17.48
N SER A 667 -47.54 -19.03 -17.70
CA SER A 667 -47.86 -17.92 -18.59
C SER A 667 -46.65 -17.62 -19.47
N THR A 668 -46.86 -17.64 -20.80
CA THR A 668 -45.85 -17.58 -21.88
C THR A 668 -44.67 -18.55 -21.75
N ASN A 669 -43.79 -18.29 -20.80
CA ASN A 669 -42.48 -18.93 -20.61
C ASN A 669 -42.03 -18.91 -19.13
N ALA A 670 -42.96 -18.70 -18.18
CA ALA A 670 -42.69 -18.75 -16.74
C ALA A 670 -43.91 -19.25 -15.93
N CYS A 671 -43.66 -19.84 -14.77
CA CYS A 671 -44.70 -20.00 -13.74
C CYS A 671 -44.97 -18.65 -13.08
N LYS A 672 -46.25 -18.28 -12.85
CA LYS A 672 -46.56 -17.17 -11.96
C LYS A 672 -46.20 -17.57 -10.51
N ALA A 673 -45.71 -16.60 -9.73
CA ALA A 673 -45.34 -16.79 -8.32
C ALA A 673 -46.30 -16.11 -7.34
N THR A 674 -47.15 -15.22 -7.86
CA THR A 674 -48.21 -14.51 -7.14
C THR A 674 -49.45 -14.42 -8.03
N CYS A 675 -50.59 -14.14 -7.41
CA CYS A 675 -51.84 -13.83 -8.09
C CYS A 675 -52.32 -12.42 -7.76
N ALA A 676 -52.91 -11.77 -8.76
CA ALA A 676 -53.79 -10.61 -8.57
C ALA A 676 -55.27 -11.02 -8.80
N THR A 677 -55.50 -12.09 -9.56
CA THR A 677 -56.82 -12.57 -9.97
C THR A 677 -56.87 -14.10 -9.95
N ASN A 678 -58.08 -14.66 -10.01
CA ASN A 678 -58.26 -16.11 -10.09
C ASN A 678 -57.73 -16.76 -11.39
N ALA A 679 -57.45 -15.98 -12.44
CA ALA A 679 -56.85 -16.49 -13.68
C ALA A 679 -55.34 -16.75 -13.56
N ASP A 680 -54.70 -16.21 -12.51
CA ASP A 680 -53.30 -16.48 -12.18
C ASP A 680 -53.12 -17.82 -11.44
N CYS A 681 -54.23 -18.45 -11.04
CA CYS A 681 -54.26 -19.72 -10.31
C CYS A 681 -54.61 -20.89 -11.21
N ALA A 682 -53.96 -22.04 -10.97
CA ALA A 682 -54.37 -23.32 -11.55
C ALA A 682 -55.84 -23.61 -11.20
N SER A 683 -56.54 -24.36 -12.05
CA SER A 683 -58.01 -24.53 -11.96
C SER A 683 -58.52 -25.04 -10.60
N THR A 684 -57.69 -25.79 -9.86
CA THR A 684 -57.93 -26.31 -8.50
C THR A 684 -57.76 -25.28 -7.38
N SER A 685 -57.28 -24.07 -7.69
CA SER A 685 -56.91 -23.02 -6.74
C SER A 685 -57.55 -21.68 -7.10
N TYR A 686 -57.57 -20.74 -6.16
CA TYR A 686 -58.12 -19.40 -6.31
C TYR A 686 -57.25 -18.38 -5.59
N CYS A 687 -57.40 -17.10 -5.93
CA CYS A 687 -56.53 -16.06 -5.42
C CYS A 687 -57.02 -15.50 -4.08
N VAL A 688 -56.19 -15.64 -3.03
CA VAL A 688 -56.22 -14.80 -1.83
C VAL A 688 -54.93 -13.98 -1.88
N ALA A 689 -55.00 -12.83 -2.54
CA ALA A 689 -53.82 -12.08 -2.96
C ALA A 689 -52.83 -11.85 -1.80
N PRO A 690 -51.53 -12.15 -1.96
CA PRO A 690 -50.85 -12.48 -3.23
C PRO A 690 -50.84 -13.97 -3.61
N ALA A 691 -51.47 -14.87 -2.85
CA ALA A 691 -51.26 -16.32 -2.95
C ALA A 691 -52.43 -17.08 -3.60
N CYS A 692 -52.11 -18.06 -4.45
CA CYS A 692 -53.08 -19.05 -4.91
C CYS A 692 -53.26 -20.15 -3.87
N VAL A 693 -54.45 -20.24 -3.28
CA VAL A 693 -54.82 -21.25 -2.28
C VAL A 693 -55.82 -22.25 -2.86
N ALA A 694 -55.83 -23.48 -2.34
CA ALA A 694 -56.70 -24.54 -2.87
C ALA A 694 -58.19 -24.17 -2.73
N LYS A 695 -58.97 -24.45 -3.77
CA LYS A 695 -60.43 -24.26 -3.74
C LYS A 695 -61.09 -25.19 -2.73
N LYS A 696 -62.03 -24.62 -1.99
CA LYS A 696 -62.81 -25.25 -0.94
C LYS A 696 -63.80 -26.25 -1.52
N GLY A 697 -63.98 -27.37 -0.83
CA GLY A 697 -64.94 -28.40 -1.18
C GLY A 697 -66.40 -27.98 -0.90
N THR A 698 -67.34 -28.72 -1.47
CA THR A 698 -68.78 -28.55 -1.26
C THR A 698 -69.14 -28.56 0.22
N GLY A 699 -69.91 -27.56 0.68
CA GLY A 699 -70.36 -27.41 2.07
C GLY A 699 -69.42 -26.62 2.99
N ALA A 700 -68.19 -26.30 2.56
CA ALA A 700 -67.30 -25.40 3.29
C ALA A 700 -67.72 -23.92 3.16
N ALA A 701 -67.40 -23.08 4.15
CA ALA A 701 -67.78 -21.67 4.15
C ALA A 701 -66.91 -20.82 3.19
N CYS A 702 -67.53 -19.86 2.51
CA CYS A 702 -66.95 -18.97 1.50
C CYS A 702 -67.58 -17.58 1.53
N ALA A 703 -66.90 -16.57 0.99
CA ALA A 703 -67.45 -15.25 0.70
C ALA A 703 -67.66 -15.01 -0.81
N ALA A 704 -66.86 -15.65 -1.69
CA ALA A 704 -66.94 -15.52 -3.13
C ALA A 704 -67.05 -16.87 -3.88
N THR A 705 -67.71 -16.84 -5.04
CA THR A 705 -67.90 -18.00 -5.94
C THR A 705 -66.60 -18.67 -6.36
N SER A 706 -65.54 -17.88 -6.56
CA SER A 706 -64.21 -18.37 -6.95
C SER A 706 -63.52 -19.23 -5.90
N GLU A 707 -63.91 -19.13 -4.62
CA GLU A 707 -63.31 -19.92 -3.54
C GLU A 707 -63.64 -21.40 -3.64
N CYS A 708 -64.70 -21.74 -4.38
CA CYS A 708 -65.32 -23.05 -4.36
C CYS A 708 -64.89 -23.90 -5.56
N ALA A 709 -64.61 -25.18 -5.34
CA ALA A 709 -64.22 -26.10 -6.40
C ALA A 709 -65.31 -26.26 -7.49
N SER A 710 -66.56 -26.08 -7.10
CA SER A 710 -67.74 -26.03 -7.97
C SER A 710 -67.95 -24.71 -8.72
N GLY A 711 -67.29 -23.63 -8.31
CA GLY A 711 -67.53 -22.27 -8.84
C GLY A 711 -68.77 -21.57 -8.29
N PHE A 712 -69.46 -22.12 -7.29
CA PHE A 712 -70.65 -21.50 -6.69
C PHE A 712 -70.48 -21.32 -5.18
N CYS A 713 -70.72 -20.10 -4.69
CA CYS A 713 -70.81 -19.76 -3.28
C CYS A 713 -72.18 -19.13 -3.06
N VAL A 714 -73.02 -19.77 -2.24
CA VAL A 714 -74.41 -19.36 -1.97
C VAL A 714 -74.66 -19.52 -0.48
N ASP A 715 -75.34 -18.54 0.14
CA ASP A 715 -75.52 -18.44 1.60
C ASP A 715 -74.22 -18.45 2.41
N GLY A 716 -73.10 -18.07 1.79
CA GLY A 716 -71.78 -18.18 2.39
C GLY A 716 -71.23 -19.61 2.45
N TYR A 717 -71.77 -20.56 1.68
CA TYR A 717 -71.27 -21.94 1.57
C TYR A 717 -71.04 -22.37 0.12
N CYS A 718 -69.98 -23.17 -0.08
CA CYS A 718 -69.61 -23.68 -1.39
C CYS A 718 -70.65 -24.68 -1.89
N CYS A 719 -71.39 -24.30 -2.91
CA CYS A 719 -72.58 -25.00 -3.36
C CYS A 719 -72.29 -25.92 -4.55
N SER A 720 -72.99 -27.04 -4.65
CA SER A 720 -72.92 -27.96 -5.79
C SER A 720 -73.35 -27.31 -7.12
N THR A 721 -74.27 -26.36 -7.06
CA THR A 721 -74.87 -25.63 -8.19
C THR A 721 -75.21 -24.19 -7.78
N ALA A 722 -75.62 -23.34 -8.73
CA ALA A 722 -75.78 -21.89 -8.50
C ALA A 722 -76.98 -21.46 -7.61
N CYS A 723 -77.93 -22.35 -7.30
CA CYS A 723 -79.18 -22.06 -6.59
C CYS A 723 -80.00 -20.82 -7.06
N SER A 724 -79.86 -20.41 -8.31
CA SER A 724 -80.60 -19.26 -8.87
C SER A 724 -82.07 -19.57 -9.22
N GLY A 725 -82.74 -20.38 -8.42
CA GLY A 725 -84.16 -20.71 -8.54
C GLY A 725 -84.96 -20.06 -7.43
N LEU A 726 -86.22 -19.70 -7.69
CA LEU A 726 -87.10 -19.13 -6.66
C LEU A 726 -87.16 -20.05 -5.43
N CYS A 727 -87.02 -19.49 -4.23
CA CYS A 727 -87.04 -20.26 -2.99
C CYS A 727 -86.02 -21.42 -2.98
N GLN A 728 -84.82 -21.22 -3.51
CA GLN A 728 -83.71 -22.18 -3.44
C GLN A 728 -82.57 -21.62 -2.58
N ALA A 729 -82.07 -22.42 -1.66
CA ALA A 729 -80.94 -22.08 -0.81
C ALA A 729 -79.87 -23.18 -0.84
N CYS A 730 -78.70 -22.89 -0.28
CA CYS A 730 -77.60 -23.86 -0.16
C CYS A 730 -77.11 -24.09 1.28
N SER A 731 -77.47 -23.20 2.21
CA SER A 731 -77.26 -23.37 3.65
C SER A 731 -78.28 -24.31 4.26
N ALA A 732 -77.80 -25.12 5.21
CA ALA A 732 -78.61 -25.93 6.12
C ALA A 732 -79.68 -25.11 6.83
N ALA A 733 -79.33 -23.88 7.25
CA ALA A 733 -80.16 -23.00 8.04
C ALA A 733 -81.45 -22.55 7.33
N LYS A 734 -81.42 -22.39 6.00
CA LYS A 734 -82.57 -21.92 5.21
C LYS A 734 -83.45 -23.06 4.67
N LYS A 735 -82.85 -24.18 4.26
CA LYS A 735 -83.54 -25.28 3.53
C LYS A 735 -83.70 -26.61 4.30
N GLY A 736 -82.98 -26.76 5.42
CA GLY A 736 -82.79 -28.05 6.09
C GLY A 736 -81.75 -28.96 5.40
N GLY A 737 -81.23 -29.93 6.16
CA GLY A 737 -80.18 -30.83 5.70
C GLY A 737 -78.78 -30.19 5.67
N SER A 738 -77.89 -30.65 4.79
CA SER A 738 -76.49 -30.23 4.77
C SER A 738 -76.23 -28.92 4.01
N ASN A 739 -75.24 -28.14 4.47
CA ASN A 739 -74.65 -27.04 3.70
C ASN A 739 -74.06 -27.56 2.37
N GLY A 740 -74.10 -26.72 1.33
CA GLY A 740 -73.40 -26.97 0.06
C GLY A 740 -74.16 -27.82 -0.96
N VAL A 741 -75.31 -28.38 -0.62
CA VAL A 741 -76.21 -29.04 -1.60
C VAL A 741 -77.42 -28.15 -1.82
N CYS A 742 -77.66 -27.76 -3.07
CA CYS A 742 -78.79 -26.89 -3.41
C CYS A 742 -80.13 -27.56 -3.11
N GLY A 743 -81.11 -26.80 -2.60
CA GLY A 743 -82.47 -27.30 -2.39
C GLY A 743 -83.45 -26.24 -1.89
N SER A 744 -84.74 -26.56 -1.97
CA SER A 744 -85.83 -25.63 -1.67
C SER A 744 -85.83 -25.15 -0.21
N ILE A 745 -86.00 -23.84 -0.02
CA ILE A 745 -86.17 -23.18 1.28
C ILE A 745 -87.29 -23.85 2.09
N THR A 746 -87.09 -23.90 3.42
CA THR A 746 -87.97 -24.60 4.35
C THR A 746 -89.38 -24.01 4.32
N THR A 747 -90.38 -24.88 4.08
CA THR A 747 -91.79 -24.50 3.96
C THR A 747 -92.26 -23.62 5.14
N GLY A 748 -92.87 -22.48 4.84
CA GLY A 748 -93.35 -21.53 5.84
C GLY A 748 -92.31 -20.53 6.35
N THR A 749 -91.15 -20.43 5.69
CA THR A 749 -90.16 -19.37 5.90
C THR A 749 -89.80 -18.69 4.59
N ASP A 750 -89.38 -17.43 4.63
CA ASP A 750 -88.73 -16.74 3.51
C ASP A 750 -87.57 -15.90 4.08
N PRO A 751 -86.36 -16.49 4.19
CA PRO A 751 -85.19 -15.86 4.78
C PRO A 751 -84.45 -14.91 3.82
N ASP A 752 -84.79 -14.91 2.53
CA ASP A 752 -84.17 -14.08 1.49
C ASP A 752 -85.14 -13.02 0.93
N ASN A 753 -86.41 -13.04 1.35
CA ASN A 753 -87.47 -12.10 0.97
C ASN A 753 -87.76 -12.12 -0.53
N GLU A 754 -87.85 -13.31 -1.12
CA GLU A 754 -88.15 -13.52 -2.55
C GLU A 754 -89.66 -13.51 -2.83
N CYS A 755 -90.48 -13.73 -1.78
CA CYS A 755 -91.92 -13.91 -1.86
C CYS A 755 -92.68 -12.79 -1.15
N ALA A 756 -92.99 -11.72 -1.89
CA ALA A 756 -93.83 -10.64 -1.40
C ALA A 756 -95.22 -11.15 -0.96
N ALA A 757 -95.62 -10.84 0.27
CA ALA A 757 -96.95 -11.17 0.80
C ALA A 757 -98.04 -10.34 0.09
N ALA A 758 -99.01 -11.05 -0.51
CA ALA A 758 -100.28 -10.47 -0.93
C ALA A 758 -101.23 -10.35 0.27
N ALA A 759 -102.34 -9.62 0.14
CA ALA A 759 -103.39 -9.62 1.15
C ALA A 759 -104.15 -10.96 1.13
N ALA A 760 -104.54 -11.48 2.31
CA ALA A 760 -105.28 -12.75 2.41
C ALA A 760 -106.58 -12.78 1.58
N SER A 761 -107.21 -11.63 1.35
CA SER A 761 -108.40 -11.47 0.49
C SER A 761 -108.17 -11.81 -0.99
N THR A 762 -106.92 -11.81 -1.48
CA THR A 762 -106.60 -12.21 -2.87
C THR A 762 -106.14 -13.65 -2.99
N CYS A 763 -105.91 -14.36 -1.87
CA CYS A 763 -105.38 -15.72 -1.83
C CYS A 763 -104.04 -15.94 -2.56
N GLY A 764 -103.29 -14.87 -2.83
CA GLY A 764 -101.98 -14.94 -3.46
C GLY A 764 -100.88 -15.51 -2.55
N ALA A 765 -99.62 -15.15 -2.83
CA ALA A 765 -98.50 -15.53 -1.97
C ALA A 765 -98.70 -15.01 -0.54
N ASN A 766 -98.44 -15.85 0.46
CA ASN A 766 -98.66 -15.52 1.88
C ASN A 766 -97.44 -14.89 2.57
N GLY A 767 -96.35 -14.62 1.83
CA GLY A 767 -95.10 -14.09 2.37
C GLY A 767 -94.03 -15.15 2.66
N PHE A 768 -94.25 -16.41 2.31
CA PHE A 768 -93.32 -17.51 2.62
C PHE A 768 -93.00 -18.39 1.40
N CYS A 769 -91.91 -19.15 1.47
CA CYS A 769 -91.57 -20.18 0.49
C CYS A 769 -92.22 -21.53 0.82
N ALA A 770 -92.51 -22.31 -0.21
CA ALA A 770 -92.83 -23.74 -0.11
C ALA A 770 -92.34 -24.50 -1.35
N ALA A 771 -91.59 -25.57 -1.15
CA ALA A 771 -91.18 -26.53 -2.19
C ALA A 771 -90.45 -25.96 -3.44
N GLY A 772 -89.95 -24.72 -3.40
CA GLY A 772 -89.29 -24.06 -4.54
C GLY A 772 -90.19 -23.08 -5.33
N ALA A 773 -91.28 -22.63 -4.70
CA ALA A 773 -92.11 -21.53 -5.17
C ALA A 773 -92.64 -20.72 -3.97
N CYS A 774 -93.22 -19.55 -4.22
CA CYS A 774 -93.93 -18.80 -3.18
C CYS A 774 -95.18 -19.55 -2.73
N GLN A 775 -95.28 -19.79 -1.42
CA GLN A 775 -96.42 -20.43 -0.79
C GLN A 775 -97.65 -19.53 -0.91
N LEU A 776 -98.76 -20.10 -1.37
CA LEU A 776 -100.04 -19.42 -1.43
C LEU A 776 -100.78 -19.57 -0.09
N TYR A 777 -101.75 -18.68 0.19
CA TYR A 777 -102.58 -18.81 1.39
C TYR A 777 -103.25 -20.18 1.46
N ALA A 778 -103.09 -20.84 2.61
CA ALA A 778 -103.44 -22.25 2.80
C ALA A 778 -104.94 -22.51 2.58
N SER A 779 -105.28 -23.72 2.14
CA SER A 779 -106.67 -24.14 1.96
C SER A 779 -107.46 -23.96 3.27
N GLY A 780 -108.58 -23.24 3.22
CA GLY A 780 -109.34 -22.87 4.42
C GLY A 780 -108.99 -21.51 5.06
N THR A 781 -107.99 -20.78 4.55
CA THR A 781 -107.71 -19.40 5.00
C THR A 781 -108.86 -18.48 4.60
N VAL A 782 -109.47 -17.76 5.55
CA VAL A 782 -110.59 -16.84 5.27
C VAL A 782 -110.14 -15.66 4.39
N CYS A 783 -110.72 -15.55 3.20
CA CYS A 783 -110.54 -14.43 2.27
C CYS A 783 -111.77 -13.49 2.26
N VAL A 784 -112.97 -13.99 2.57
CA VAL A 784 -114.16 -13.18 2.92
C VAL A 784 -114.81 -13.77 4.18
N ALA A 785 -115.14 -12.94 5.16
CA ALA A 785 -115.66 -13.40 6.44
C ALA A 785 -117.12 -13.91 6.37
N ALA A 786 -117.46 -14.90 7.21
CA ALA A 786 -118.82 -15.42 7.34
C ALA A 786 -119.80 -14.35 7.83
N SER A 787 -121.05 -14.42 7.36
CA SER A 787 -122.14 -13.54 7.80
C SER A 787 -123.44 -14.34 7.92
N CYS A 788 -124.37 -13.89 8.77
CA CYS A 788 -125.72 -14.46 8.79
C CYS A 788 -126.74 -13.35 8.81
N THR A 789 -127.50 -13.21 7.72
CA THR A 789 -128.53 -12.17 7.56
C THR A 789 -129.79 -12.79 6.97
N ASN A 790 -130.96 -12.24 7.35
CA ASN A 790 -132.27 -12.67 6.82
C ASN A 790 -132.56 -14.20 6.92
N GLY A 791 -131.98 -14.89 7.91
CA GLY A 791 -132.15 -16.33 8.10
C GLY A 791 -131.26 -17.22 7.21
N VAL A 792 -130.27 -16.63 6.54
CA VAL A 792 -129.30 -17.33 5.70
C VAL A 792 -127.88 -16.99 6.16
N GLU A 793 -127.12 -18.04 6.47
CA GLU A 793 -125.67 -18.03 6.71
C GLU A 793 -124.95 -18.02 5.36
N THR A 794 -124.21 -16.95 5.04
CA THR A 794 -123.11 -17.01 4.07
C THR A 794 -121.90 -17.53 4.83
N LYS A 795 -121.33 -18.66 4.40
CA LYS A 795 -120.11 -19.16 5.04
C LYS A 795 -118.95 -18.20 4.79
N ALA A 796 -117.85 -18.37 5.52
CA ALA A 796 -116.63 -17.65 5.20
C ALA A 796 -116.08 -18.22 3.89
N ASP A 797 -115.83 -17.37 2.91
CA ASP A 797 -115.12 -17.79 1.69
C ASP A 797 -113.66 -17.99 2.03
N THR A 798 -113.09 -19.08 1.53
CA THR A 798 -111.75 -19.50 1.89
C THR A 798 -110.87 -19.70 0.69
N CYS A 799 -109.60 -19.37 0.83
CA CYS A 799 -108.59 -19.72 -0.15
C CYS A 799 -108.60 -21.22 -0.42
N SER A 800 -108.48 -21.58 -1.69
CA SER A 800 -108.41 -22.95 -2.19
C SER A 800 -107.10 -23.66 -1.84
N GLY A 801 -106.03 -22.88 -1.60
CA GLY A 801 -104.64 -23.35 -1.56
C GLY A 801 -103.93 -23.26 -2.93
N THR A 802 -104.64 -22.90 -4.00
CA THR A 802 -104.09 -22.81 -5.38
C THR A 802 -104.19 -21.40 -5.99
N GLY A 803 -104.42 -20.37 -5.17
CA GLY A 803 -104.41 -18.97 -5.61
C GLY A 803 -105.78 -18.33 -5.83
N THR A 804 -106.87 -19.01 -5.43
CA THR A 804 -108.24 -18.53 -5.62
C THR A 804 -109.01 -18.47 -4.29
N CYS A 805 -109.80 -17.43 -4.09
CA CYS A 805 -110.82 -17.37 -3.04
C CYS A 805 -112.05 -18.17 -3.51
N ALA A 806 -112.49 -19.16 -2.73
CA ALA A 806 -113.59 -20.04 -3.09
C ALA A 806 -114.85 -19.71 -2.26
N ASP A 807 -115.94 -19.42 -2.96
CA ASP A 807 -117.29 -19.27 -2.40
C ASP A 807 -117.72 -20.58 -1.72
N ASN A 808 -117.92 -20.54 -0.39
CA ASN A 808 -118.33 -21.72 0.39
C ASN A 808 -119.86 -21.89 0.49
N GLY A 809 -120.60 -21.07 -0.25
CA GLY A 809 -122.03 -21.11 -0.41
C GLY A 809 -122.80 -20.72 0.84
N THR A 810 -124.12 -20.79 0.72
CA THR A 810 -125.05 -20.35 1.76
C THR A 810 -125.84 -21.51 2.39
N LYS A 811 -126.37 -21.27 3.59
CA LYS A 811 -127.17 -22.22 4.35
C LYS A 811 -128.36 -21.50 4.98
N ALA A 812 -129.58 -21.94 4.68
CA ALA A 812 -130.76 -21.49 5.40
C ALA A 812 -130.76 -22.05 6.83
N CYS A 813 -131.13 -21.22 7.81
CA CYS A 813 -130.98 -21.58 9.22
C CYS A 813 -132.11 -22.43 9.82
N SER A 814 -133.30 -22.43 9.20
CA SER A 814 -134.47 -23.18 9.67
C SER A 814 -134.12 -24.66 9.94
N PRO A 815 -134.42 -25.21 11.14
CA PRO A 815 -135.40 -24.74 12.13
C PRO A 815 -134.89 -23.70 13.16
N TYR A 816 -133.70 -23.13 12.99
CA TYR A 816 -133.09 -22.12 13.87
C TYR A 816 -133.03 -20.73 13.21
N VAL A 817 -132.78 -19.67 13.99
CA VAL A 817 -132.47 -18.32 13.47
C VAL A 817 -130.96 -18.12 13.23
N CYS A 818 -130.61 -17.02 12.55
CA CYS A 818 -129.23 -16.54 12.52
C CYS A 818 -128.72 -16.21 13.93
N GLY A 819 -127.46 -16.59 14.21
CA GLY A 819 -126.61 -15.93 15.20
C GLY A 819 -125.94 -14.70 14.59
N THR A 820 -124.76 -14.32 15.10
CA THR A 820 -124.01 -13.16 14.63
C THR A 820 -123.38 -13.35 13.24
N THR A 821 -122.82 -14.53 12.96
CA THR A 821 -122.11 -14.84 11.70
C THR A 821 -122.44 -16.21 11.11
N ALA A 822 -123.19 -17.06 11.83
CA ALA A 822 -123.65 -18.37 11.37
C ALA A 822 -125.04 -18.69 11.95
N CYS A 823 -125.73 -19.70 11.42
CA CYS A 823 -127.00 -20.17 11.98
C CYS A 823 -126.80 -20.73 13.40
N LYS A 824 -127.76 -20.49 14.30
CA LYS A 824 -127.81 -21.21 15.57
C LYS A 824 -128.03 -22.72 15.30
N THR A 825 -127.47 -23.56 16.15
CA THR A 825 -127.53 -25.03 16.05
C THR A 825 -128.20 -25.68 17.26
N MET A 826 -128.42 -24.90 18.32
CA MET A 826 -129.19 -25.21 19.50
C MET A 826 -130.01 -23.98 19.89
N CYS A 827 -131.00 -24.17 20.75
CA CYS A 827 -131.81 -23.11 21.31
C CYS A 827 -131.72 -23.11 22.85
N ALA A 828 -131.87 -21.94 23.46
CA ALA A 828 -132.16 -21.78 24.88
C ALA A 828 -133.61 -21.28 25.08
N VAL A 829 -134.15 -20.55 24.11
CA VAL A 829 -135.53 -20.02 24.10
C VAL A 829 -136.17 -20.19 22.71
N ASN A 830 -137.50 -20.07 22.63
CA ASN A 830 -138.23 -20.15 21.34
C ASN A 830 -137.76 -19.09 20.32
N ALA A 831 -137.20 -17.95 20.75
CA ALA A 831 -136.65 -16.92 19.87
C ALA A 831 -135.32 -17.32 19.19
N ASP A 832 -134.72 -18.46 19.57
CA ASP A 832 -133.59 -19.06 18.84
C ASP A 832 -134.08 -19.96 17.67
N CYS A 833 -135.37 -20.26 17.62
CA CYS A 833 -136.00 -21.07 16.58
C CYS A 833 -136.57 -20.22 15.45
N ALA A 834 -136.48 -20.74 14.22
CA ALA A 834 -137.20 -20.19 13.09
C ALA A 834 -138.71 -20.29 13.30
N ALA A 835 -139.47 -19.39 12.65
CA ALA A 835 -140.92 -19.38 12.75
C ALA A 835 -141.54 -20.75 12.41
N GLY A 836 -142.36 -21.29 13.32
CA GLY A 836 -142.95 -22.63 13.23
C GLY A 836 -142.30 -23.70 14.11
N PHE A 837 -141.17 -23.40 14.77
CA PHE A 837 -140.48 -24.33 15.67
C PHE A 837 -140.41 -23.78 17.11
N THR A 838 -140.41 -24.67 18.09
CA THR A 838 -140.28 -24.33 19.52
C THR A 838 -139.09 -25.05 20.15
N CYS A 839 -138.50 -24.43 21.17
CA CYS A 839 -137.31 -24.96 21.82
C CYS A 839 -137.69 -26.02 22.86
N SER A 840 -137.21 -27.25 22.65
CA SER A 840 -137.38 -28.37 23.58
C SER A 840 -136.08 -29.14 23.71
N GLY A 841 -135.59 -29.33 24.95
CA GLY A 841 -134.36 -30.07 25.23
C GLY A 841 -133.08 -29.50 24.61
N GLY A 842 -133.07 -28.22 24.19
CA GLY A 842 -131.99 -27.58 23.45
C GLY A 842 -132.12 -27.64 21.92
N THR A 843 -133.14 -28.33 21.39
CA THR A 843 -133.41 -28.43 19.94
C THR A 843 -134.69 -27.73 19.53
N CYS A 844 -134.69 -27.10 18.35
CA CYS A 844 -135.89 -26.52 17.74
C CYS A 844 -136.74 -27.62 17.09
N THR A 845 -137.74 -28.10 17.83
CA THR A 845 -138.68 -29.14 17.40
C THR A 845 -139.96 -28.51 16.83
N ALA A 846 -140.56 -29.16 15.84
CA ALA A 846 -141.92 -28.79 15.41
C ALA A 846 -142.91 -29.22 16.49
N GLY A 847 -143.53 -28.25 17.17
CA GLY A 847 -144.58 -28.53 18.15
C GLY A 847 -145.85 -29.03 17.47
N ALA A 848 -146.50 -30.04 18.04
CA ALA A 848 -147.91 -30.30 17.74
C ALA A 848 -148.77 -29.13 18.28
N LEU A 849 -149.74 -28.69 17.47
CA LEU A 849 -150.53 -27.46 17.61
C LEU A 849 -151.19 -27.28 18.99
#